data_AF-A0A932F2B8-F1
#
_entry.id   AF-A0A932F2B8-F1
#
_cell.length_a   1.000
_cell.length_b   1.000
_cell.length_c   1.000
_cell.angle_alpha   90.00
_cell.angle_beta   90.00
_cell.angle_gamma   90.00
#
_symmetry.space_group_name_H-M   'P 1'
#
loop_
_entity.id
_entity.type
_entity.pdbx_description
1 polymer ?
#
loop_
_entity_poly.entity_id
_entity_poly.type
_entity_poly.pdbx_seq_one_letter_code
_entity_poly.pdbx_strand_id
1 'polypeptide(L)'
;MNVRKRRAIIVLGMHRSGTSALAGVLGLLGARLPARLLLGNASNPKGHFEPERIVTVHDRLLAAAGTTWSGWEEIPQAWFLSAPCRAFVDELVEAVSEDYGTADLCMIKDPRMCRLMPLWRRVLEKIGVEACFAIPFRNPVEVAKSLHSRDGLPLAHGCLLWLRHVLEAERQTRGHPRVFLRYSDLLTGPRSVIGRMRTGLGVAWPRQLKSSLGEIEDFLDPSLRTQIAQERDIDHMGDFSPWLRQAYECCEALVRSPADKTARRRLDSLQAAFDASDAAFTPVFKHQTEQYGTELAALRETLAARQAELASLGEALAERDNRIVALRNMLGERDRRLATLDQSLAENKARVAKLEQALAERRAKITALDQLIVARDRELAGLRDALTERDTTVAALGSTVSALRASTSWRITAPLRWAKRMQGKLRYSAIGYPLELGWRVLKTRSLAPLRELGAVRVISRENIYVLARRMFNRLPISNHLKWRLKAHAMHWRFVHYLNPSLALLTPPREATGRSESGQEISSGSALPPEFASWIVANEPSADDWKQMTGDEFPHRPLISIIIPVYKVPSDVLAAALESIVLQSYPNWEACIAYADDAEENWKLVGSYAQRDRRFRAIRIEHNRGISANSNEALRLASGEFIGLLDHDDTLAPWALYAMVKKINEVPDADFLYSDKDCISVDGNLRIGPLFKPEWSPEMLYSVNYLTHFNVMRHSIVKEVGGFRPETDGAQDWDLFFRVTERSRRVSRVIGILYHWRMIATSVATGIAAKPYALQGQLRTIKDRINRLALPASAEPHDECGFRIRWNSQPWEADIVIDAEQSDASRIDDLLMALPQERVRSVVIAIAEETTRDNYPWGAARWGERLTILQKSLRELSFDDAPLLRVLSADVLVFVSSQIVRFGSDFLMELGGWCIGHPDIAFVSSLVLDLDERAVEAGAIVDPHLRTAPLFCGSVLRSWGWFGGALWYRNCSAASPWATAIRRDAFEKAGGLDPGSTWQEAFVSLCLRLRAEGRRGMVNPHSRVYVSSVASPVVPAAPYVNDPYFHPAFTSACPLQLASTQ
;
A
#
# COMPACT_ATOMS: atom_id res chain seq x y z
N MET A 1 -22.59 70.80 15.04
CA MET A 1 -23.07 69.42 14.76
C MET A 1 -22.45 68.49 15.78
N ASN A 2 -23.19 67.52 16.33
CA ASN A 2 -22.57 66.46 17.14
C ASN A 2 -21.83 65.49 16.22
N VAL A 3 -20.50 65.55 16.20
CA VAL A 3 -19.68 64.57 15.48
C VAL A 3 -19.85 63.24 16.19
N ARG A 4 -20.45 62.27 15.48
CA ARG A 4 -20.72 60.93 16.01
C ARG A 4 -19.38 60.20 16.17
N LYS A 5 -18.93 59.97 17.41
CA LYS A 5 -17.66 59.28 17.65
C LYS A 5 -17.72 57.86 17.09
N ARG A 6 -16.69 57.49 16.34
CA ARG A 6 -16.48 56.14 15.79
C ARG A 6 -16.29 55.15 16.94
N ARG A 7 -16.91 53.97 16.84
CA ARG A 7 -16.91 52.95 17.90
C ARG A 7 -16.37 51.60 17.41
N ALA A 8 -15.63 50.94 18.29
CA ALA A 8 -15.15 49.58 18.08
C ALA A 8 -15.74 48.65 19.13
N ILE A 9 -16.39 47.57 18.68
CA ILE A 9 -16.78 46.45 19.54
C ILE A 9 -15.63 45.45 19.54
N ILE A 10 -14.91 45.37 20.66
CA ILE A 10 -13.80 44.44 20.83
C ILE A 10 -14.36 43.16 21.45
N VAL A 11 -14.22 42.03 20.75
CA VAL A 11 -14.68 40.72 21.22
C VAL A 11 -13.53 39.99 21.91
N LEU A 12 -13.53 40.00 23.24
CA LEU A 12 -12.48 39.40 24.07
C LEU A 12 -12.99 38.11 24.71
N GLY A 13 -12.38 36.98 24.37
CA GLY A 13 -12.66 35.70 25.00
C GLY A 13 -11.72 34.63 24.48
N MET A 14 -11.50 33.59 25.29
CA MET A 14 -10.62 32.48 24.95
C MET A 14 -11.00 31.83 23.61
N HIS A 15 -10.02 31.25 22.90
CA HIS A 15 -10.31 30.40 21.74
C HIS A 15 -11.40 29.37 22.11
N ARG A 16 -12.45 29.25 21.28
CA ARG A 16 -13.61 28.36 21.50
C ARG A 16 -14.60 28.75 22.61
N SER A 17 -14.50 29.94 23.22
CA SER A 17 -15.50 30.46 24.17
C SER A 17 -16.78 31.05 23.54
N GLY A 18 -16.99 30.85 22.23
CA GLY A 18 -18.11 31.43 21.48
C GLY A 18 -17.81 32.75 20.75
N THR A 19 -16.58 33.26 20.84
CA THR A 19 -16.15 34.53 20.19
C THR A 19 -16.49 34.64 18.71
N SER A 20 -16.25 33.59 17.90
CA SER A 20 -16.57 33.61 16.45
C SER A 20 -18.08 33.63 16.18
N ALA A 21 -18.90 32.96 16.99
CA ALA A 21 -20.36 33.01 16.86
C ALA A 21 -20.89 34.42 17.20
N LEU A 22 -20.34 35.05 18.24
CA LEU A 22 -20.67 36.42 18.61
C LEU A 22 -20.24 37.44 17.54
N ALA A 23 -19.05 37.24 16.95
CA ALA A 23 -18.52 38.08 15.88
C ALA A 23 -19.36 38.02 14.59
N GLY A 24 -19.81 36.82 14.19
CA GLY A 24 -20.75 36.65 13.07
C GLY A 24 -22.09 37.35 13.32
N VAL A 25 -22.67 37.20 14.52
CA VAL A 25 -23.90 37.91 14.93
C VAL A 25 -23.72 39.43 14.90
N LEU A 26 -22.57 39.95 15.33
CA LEU A 26 -22.26 41.39 15.23
C LEU A 26 -22.16 41.87 13.77
N GLY A 27 -21.61 41.05 12.87
CA GLY A 27 -21.62 41.30 11.43
C GLY A 27 -23.05 41.34 10.86
N LEU A 28 -23.90 40.38 11.23
CA LEU A 28 -25.32 40.33 10.83
C LEU A 28 -26.14 41.50 11.40
N LEU A 29 -25.76 42.05 12.55
CA LEU A 29 -26.32 43.31 13.10
C LEU A 29 -25.78 44.57 12.38
N GLY A 30 -24.84 44.42 11.45
CA GLY A 30 -24.32 45.48 10.59
C GLY A 30 -23.04 46.16 11.08
N ALA A 31 -22.34 45.62 12.07
CA ALA A 31 -21.00 46.11 12.42
C ALA A 31 -20.00 45.75 11.31
N ARG A 32 -19.07 46.66 10.98
CA ARG A 32 -18.04 46.43 9.96
C ARG A 32 -17.07 45.33 10.44
N LEU A 33 -17.12 44.19 9.73
CA LEU A 33 -16.10 43.14 9.73
C LEU A 33 -14.85 43.63 8.98
N PRO A 34 -13.65 43.06 9.24
CA PRO A 34 -12.43 43.42 8.51
C PRO A 34 -12.53 43.04 7.03
N ALA A 35 -11.81 43.78 6.17
CA ALA A 35 -11.74 43.50 4.74
C ALA A 35 -11.08 42.15 4.39
N ARG A 36 -10.09 41.72 5.18
CA ARG A 36 -9.39 40.42 5.05
C ARG A 36 -9.70 39.54 6.26
N LEU A 37 -10.48 38.48 6.03
CA LEU A 37 -10.97 37.56 7.06
C LEU A 37 -10.21 36.24 7.02
N LEU A 38 -9.74 35.76 8.18
CA LEU A 38 -9.17 34.43 8.31
C LEU A 38 -10.23 33.36 7.96
N LEU A 39 -9.94 32.57 6.91
CA LEU A 39 -10.89 31.63 6.30
C LEU A 39 -11.37 30.54 7.28
N GLY A 40 -12.60 30.08 7.07
CA GLY A 40 -13.15 28.92 7.78
C GLY A 40 -12.37 27.63 7.48
N ASN A 41 -12.34 26.71 8.44
CA ASN A 41 -11.71 25.40 8.28
C ASN A 41 -12.56 24.30 8.93
N ALA A 42 -12.16 23.04 8.82
CA ALA A 42 -12.94 21.90 9.33
C ALA A 42 -13.32 22.01 10.82
N SER A 43 -12.53 22.71 11.63
CA SER A 43 -12.83 22.93 13.06
C SER A 43 -13.77 24.12 13.32
N ASN A 44 -14.04 24.97 12.34
CA ASN A 44 -14.95 26.11 12.41
C ASN A 44 -15.47 26.48 11.00
N PRO A 45 -16.47 25.74 10.48
CA PRO A 45 -16.91 25.88 9.09
C PRO A 45 -17.62 27.21 8.80
N LYS A 46 -18.15 27.90 9.83
CA LYS A 46 -18.82 29.21 9.69
C LYS A 46 -17.86 30.43 9.78
N GLY A 47 -16.54 30.21 9.79
CA GLY A 47 -15.51 31.26 9.74
C GLY A 47 -15.04 31.77 11.10
N HIS A 48 -13.79 32.24 11.19
CA HIS A 48 -13.19 32.67 12.48
C HIS A 48 -13.48 34.13 12.84
N PHE A 49 -13.80 34.99 11.87
CA PHE A 49 -14.03 36.43 12.06
C PHE A 49 -12.83 37.18 12.68
N GLU A 50 -11.62 36.70 12.40
CA GLU A 50 -10.34 37.28 12.81
C GLU A 50 -9.69 38.02 11.62
N PRO A 51 -9.07 39.20 11.80
CA PRO A 51 -8.37 39.91 10.71
C PRO A 51 -6.98 39.31 10.49
N GLU A 52 -6.72 38.85 9.28
CA GLU A 52 -5.51 38.09 8.90
C GLU A 52 -4.20 38.83 9.23
N ARG A 53 -4.12 40.12 8.91
CA ARG A 53 -2.94 40.95 9.19
C ARG A 53 -2.70 41.10 10.70
N ILE A 54 -3.77 41.25 11.48
CA ILE A 54 -3.70 41.43 12.94
C ILE A 54 -3.28 40.14 13.65
N VAL A 55 -3.82 38.98 13.22
CA VAL A 55 -3.38 37.65 13.68
C VAL A 55 -1.86 37.48 13.46
N THR A 56 -1.38 37.84 12.27
CA THR A 56 0.05 37.74 11.88
C THR A 56 0.96 38.68 12.68
N VAL A 57 0.47 39.87 13.09
CA VAL A 57 1.20 40.76 13.99
C VAL A 57 1.22 40.18 15.41
N HIS A 58 0.11 39.63 15.90
CA HIS A 58 0.04 39.06 17.25
C HIS A 58 0.99 37.88 17.47
N ASP A 59 1.18 36.99 16.50
CA ASP A 59 2.13 35.89 16.64
C ASP A 59 3.59 36.39 16.75
N ARG A 60 3.98 37.38 15.92
CA ARG A 60 5.30 38.05 16.05
C ARG A 60 5.46 38.78 17.38
N LEU A 61 4.40 39.44 17.85
CA LEU A 61 4.38 40.22 19.09
C LEU A 61 4.52 39.31 20.31
N LEU A 62 3.80 38.17 20.35
CA LEU A 62 3.91 37.17 21.42
C LEU A 62 5.30 36.51 21.43
N ALA A 63 5.85 36.17 20.26
CA ALA A 63 7.22 35.64 20.16
C ALA A 63 8.26 36.66 20.68
N ALA A 64 8.08 37.95 20.38
CA ALA A 64 8.92 39.04 20.92
C ALA A 64 8.72 39.28 22.44
N ALA A 65 7.68 38.70 23.04
CA ALA A 65 7.45 38.64 24.48
C ALA A 65 7.93 37.32 25.12
N GLY A 66 8.55 36.41 24.36
CA GLY A 66 9.04 35.12 24.85
C GLY A 66 7.95 34.07 25.12
N THR A 67 6.73 34.27 24.59
CA THR A 67 5.58 33.38 24.78
C THR A 67 4.90 33.08 23.43
N THR A 68 3.82 32.31 23.43
CA THR A 68 3.02 32.00 22.24
C THR A 68 1.54 32.23 22.51
N TRP A 69 0.67 31.98 21.52
CA TRP A 69 -0.78 32.01 21.74
C TRP A 69 -1.26 30.97 22.77
N SER A 70 -0.50 29.89 22.99
CA SER A 70 -0.81 28.81 23.94
C SER A 70 -0.10 28.95 25.29
N GLY A 71 0.79 29.93 25.46
CA GLY A 71 1.37 30.26 26.76
C GLY A 71 0.32 30.86 27.70
N TRP A 72 0.32 30.43 28.96
CA TRP A 72 -0.62 30.88 30.01
C TRP A 72 0.04 31.76 31.08
N GLU A 73 1.33 32.04 30.96
CA GLU A 73 2.15 32.80 31.91
C GLU A 73 1.80 34.31 31.89
N GLU A 74 2.15 35.10 32.91
CA GLU A 74 2.04 36.57 32.83
C GLU A 74 3.04 37.14 31.80
N ILE A 75 2.57 38.05 30.93
CA ILE A 75 3.46 38.91 30.13
C ILE A 75 3.84 40.11 31.01
N PRO A 76 5.11 40.29 31.42
CA PRO A 76 5.47 41.31 32.41
C PRO A 76 5.08 42.72 31.97
N GLN A 77 4.47 43.51 32.86
CA GLN A 77 3.97 44.85 32.52
C GLN A 77 5.08 45.79 31.97
N ALA A 78 6.33 45.61 32.40
CA ALA A 78 7.49 46.33 31.87
C ALA A 78 7.76 46.03 30.38
N TRP A 79 7.44 44.83 29.88
CA TRP A 79 7.61 44.49 28.46
C TRP A 79 6.70 45.32 27.57
N PHE A 80 5.46 45.63 28.01
CA PHE A 80 4.55 46.51 27.26
C PHE A 80 5.05 47.97 27.18
N LEU A 81 6.02 48.36 28.00
CA LEU A 81 6.70 49.66 27.97
C LEU A 81 8.04 49.64 27.19
N SER A 82 8.48 48.46 26.71
CA SER A 82 9.76 48.28 26.01
C SER A 82 9.80 48.96 24.64
N ALA A 83 11.00 49.11 24.07
CA ALA A 83 11.18 49.64 22.72
C ALA A 83 10.61 48.72 21.61
N PRO A 84 10.84 47.38 21.62
CA PRO A 84 10.23 46.47 20.64
C PRO A 84 8.70 46.54 20.62
N CYS A 85 8.07 46.58 21.80
CA CYS A 85 6.61 46.73 21.93
C CYS A 85 6.07 47.99 21.22
N ARG A 86 6.84 49.10 21.18
CA ARG A 86 6.38 50.34 20.53
C ARG A 86 6.21 50.20 19.02
N ALA A 87 7.05 49.44 18.33
CA ALA A 87 6.96 49.29 16.87
C ALA A 87 5.65 48.62 16.42
N PHE A 88 5.21 47.58 17.14
CA PHE A 88 3.96 46.87 16.84
C PHE A 88 2.70 47.72 17.01
N VAL A 89 2.74 48.80 17.81
CA VAL A 89 1.59 49.71 17.96
C VAL A 89 1.26 50.37 16.63
N ASP A 90 2.27 50.83 15.90
CA ASP A 90 2.08 51.59 14.66
C ASP A 90 1.69 50.68 13.49
N GLU A 91 2.25 49.47 13.44
CA GLU A 91 1.81 48.43 12.48
C GLU A 91 0.34 48.01 12.70
N LEU A 92 -0.12 47.92 13.96
CA LEU A 92 -1.53 47.62 14.27
C LEU A 92 -2.47 48.79 13.99
N VAL A 93 -2.02 50.04 14.18
CA VAL A 93 -2.78 51.24 13.78
C VAL A 93 -3.00 51.26 12.27
N GLU A 94 -2.00 50.93 11.47
CA GLU A 94 -2.13 50.82 10.02
C GLU A 94 -3.07 49.67 9.62
N ALA A 95 -2.88 48.46 10.16
CA ALA A 95 -3.70 47.29 9.86
C ALA A 95 -5.20 47.51 10.17
N VAL A 96 -5.52 48.14 11.30
CA VAL A 96 -6.93 48.48 11.65
C VAL A 96 -7.47 49.59 10.73
N SER A 97 -6.63 50.52 10.28
CA SER A 97 -7.04 51.59 9.37
C SER A 97 -7.38 51.06 7.97
N GLU A 98 -6.59 50.11 7.46
CA GLU A 98 -6.86 49.40 6.20
C GLU A 98 -8.16 48.58 6.27
N ASP A 99 -8.22 47.62 7.20
CA ASP A 99 -9.28 46.60 7.18
C ASP A 99 -10.67 47.14 7.57
N TYR A 100 -10.74 48.28 8.25
CA TYR A 100 -12.00 48.86 8.74
C TYR A 100 -12.30 50.29 8.24
N GLY A 101 -11.36 50.93 7.52
CA GLY A 101 -11.53 52.24 6.91
C GLY A 101 -12.02 53.32 7.88
N THR A 102 -13.11 54.02 7.52
CA THR A 102 -13.75 55.09 8.30
C THR A 102 -15.06 54.67 8.99
N ALA A 103 -15.39 53.37 9.03
CA ALA A 103 -16.73 52.91 9.43
C ALA A 103 -17.13 53.28 10.87
N ASP A 104 -18.31 53.92 11.03
CA ASP A 104 -18.96 54.34 12.30
C ASP A 104 -18.89 53.30 13.43
N LEU A 105 -19.14 52.04 13.09
CA LEU A 105 -19.14 50.90 14.01
C LEU A 105 -18.39 49.72 13.39
N CYS A 106 -17.28 49.31 14.00
CA CYS A 106 -16.51 48.12 13.62
C CYS A 106 -16.50 47.05 14.72
N MET A 107 -16.14 45.82 14.33
CA MET A 107 -15.98 44.68 15.24
C MET A 107 -14.56 44.12 15.08
N ILE A 108 -13.77 44.15 16.15
CA ILE A 108 -12.37 43.65 16.17
C ILE A 108 -12.28 42.45 17.11
N LYS A 109 -11.69 41.35 16.64
CA LYS A 109 -11.64 40.08 17.35
C LYS A 109 -10.37 39.32 17.00
N ASP A 110 -9.58 39.02 18.02
CA ASP A 110 -8.60 37.93 18.09
C ASP A 110 -8.53 37.54 19.58
N PRO A 111 -8.70 36.25 19.96
CA PRO A 111 -8.63 35.81 21.36
C PRO A 111 -7.36 36.26 22.10
N ARG A 112 -6.23 36.39 21.41
CA ARG A 112 -4.95 36.85 21.97
C ARG A 112 -5.01 38.29 22.49
N MET A 113 -5.96 39.10 21.98
CA MET A 113 -6.19 40.46 22.48
C MET A 113 -6.49 40.49 23.98
N CYS A 114 -7.02 39.41 24.58
CA CYS A 114 -7.20 39.30 26.03
C CYS A 114 -5.89 39.58 26.79
N ARG A 115 -4.80 38.92 26.39
CA ARG A 115 -3.44 39.10 26.94
C ARG A 115 -2.83 40.43 26.51
N LEU A 116 -3.08 40.83 25.26
CA LEU A 116 -2.44 41.98 24.61
C LEU A 116 -3.16 43.33 24.82
N MET A 117 -4.22 43.38 25.63
CA MET A 117 -4.96 44.63 25.90
C MET A 117 -4.11 45.81 26.39
N PRO A 118 -3.03 45.66 27.20
CA PRO A 118 -2.16 46.78 27.58
C PRO A 118 -1.58 47.54 26.38
N LEU A 119 -1.21 46.83 25.30
CA LEU A 119 -0.80 47.46 24.04
C LEU A 119 -2.02 48.01 23.27
N TRP A 120 -3.12 47.25 23.20
CA TRP A 120 -4.26 47.64 22.38
C TRP A 120 -4.96 48.92 22.83
N ARG A 121 -4.89 49.32 24.10
CA ARG A 121 -5.33 50.67 24.54
C ARG A 121 -4.71 51.77 23.65
N ARG A 122 -3.39 51.70 23.47
CA ARG A 122 -2.59 52.68 22.71
C ARG A 122 -2.92 52.65 21.21
N VAL A 123 -3.25 51.49 20.66
CA VAL A 123 -3.73 51.33 19.27
C VAL A 123 -5.10 52.00 19.12
N LEU A 124 -6.05 51.69 20.01
CA LEU A 124 -7.43 52.19 20.00
C LEU A 124 -7.49 53.72 20.21
N GLU A 125 -6.63 54.24 21.08
CA GLU A 125 -6.39 55.68 21.28
C GLU A 125 -5.87 56.36 20.01
N LYS A 126 -4.83 55.79 19.36
CA LYS A 126 -4.24 56.36 18.12
C LYS A 126 -5.22 56.39 16.94
N ILE A 127 -6.07 55.38 16.77
CA ILE A 127 -7.12 55.37 15.72
C ILE A 127 -8.37 56.20 16.10
N GLY A 128 -8.42 56.77 17.30
CA GLY A 128 -9.48 57.68 17.74
C GLY A 128 -10.86 57.03 17.94
N VAL A 129 -10.93 55.74 18.24
CA VAL A 129 -12.21 55.03 18.44
C VAL A 129 -12.59 54.89 19.91
N GLU A 130 -13.88 55.03 20.20
CA GLU A 130 -14.44 54.68 21.50
C GLU A 130 -14.63 53.15 21.57
N ALA A 131 -13.78 52.49 22.35
CA ALA A 131 -13.78 51.03 22.51
C ALA A 131 -14.82 50.55 23.54
N CYS A 132 -15.57 49.52 23.18
CA CYS A 132 -16.52 48.83 24.05
C CYS A 132 -16.36 47.31 23.92
N PHE A 133 -16.57 46.56 25.00
CA PHE A 133 -16.04 45.18 25.11
C PHE A 133 -17.15 44.13 25.29
N ALA A 134 -17.23 43.19 24.35
CA ALA A 134 -18.13 42.04 24.44
C ALA A 134 -17.32 40.81 24.85
N ILE A 135 -17.65 40.23 26.02
CA ILE A 135 -16.83 39.20 26.68
C ILE A 135 -17.62 37.88 26.77
N PRO A 136 -17.60 37.03 25.72
CA PRO A 136 -18.23 35.72 25.75
C PRO A 136 -17.35 34.70 26.49
N PHE A 137 -17.91 34.09 27.52
CA PHE A 137 -17.30 32.96 28.22
C PHE A 137 -18.15 31.69 28.10
N ARG A 138 -17.51 30.58 28.43
CA ARG A 138 -17.98 29.20 28.32
C ARG A 138 -17.35 28.40 29.47
N ASN A 139 -18.01 27.33 29.91
CA ASN A 139 -17.49 26.42 30.94
C ASN A 139 -16.02 26.04 30.63
N PRO A 140 -15.07 26.20 31.58
CA PRO A 140 -13.65 25.93 31.35
C PRO A 140 -13.40 24.51 30.83
N VAL A 141 -14.17 23.51 31.29
CA VAL A 141 -14.04 22.11 30.88
C VAL A 141 -14.41 21.91 29.42
N GLU A 142 -15.43 22.62 28.90
CA GLU A 142 -15.77 22.58 27.47
C GLU A 142 -14.68 23.21 26.60
N VAL A 143 -14.01 24.25 27.11
CA VAL A 143 -12.91 24.90 26.40
C VAL A 143 -11.66 24.02 26.42
N ALA A 144 -11.28 23.47 27.57
CA ALA A 144 -10.16 22.54 27.71
C ALA A 144 -10.33 21.30 26.80
N LYS A 145 -11.49 20.63 26.85
CA LYS A 145 -11.81 19.51 25.94
C LYS A 145 -11.78 19.92 24.47
N SER A 146 -12.25 21.12 24.14
CA SER A 146 -12.23 21.64 22.75
C SER A 146 -10.83 22.06 22.27
N LEU A 147 -9.88 22.35 23.16
CA LEU A 147 -8.48 22.63 22.84
C LEU A 147 -7.69 21.33 22.69
N HIS A 148 -7.84 20.41 23.64
CA HIS A 148 -7.26 19.06 23.56
C HIS A 148 -7.64 18.37 22.24
N SER A 149 -8.92 18.39 21.87
CA SER A 149 -9.43 17.80 20.62
C SER A 149 -8.96 18.50 19.33
N ARG A 150 -8.31 19.68 19.40
CA ARG A 150 -7.81 20.46 18.23
C ARG A 150 -6.28 20.49 18.14
N ASP A 151 -5.62 20.59 19.29
CA ASP A 151 -4.20 20.93 19.43
C ASP A 151 -3.42 19.93 20.29
N GLY A 152 -4.04 18.84 20.75
CA GLY A 152 -3.42 17.88 21.66
C GLY A 152 -3.18 18.39 23.09
N LEU A 153 -3.26 19.70 23.32
CA LEU A 153 -3.00 20.37 24.61
C LEU A 153 -3.59 19.60 25.81
N PRO A 154 -2.82 19.34 26.88
CA PRO A 154 -3.32 18.72 28.10
C PRO A 154 -4.52 19.49 28.66
N LEU A 155 -5.50 18.77 29.24
CA LEU A 155 -6.72 19.40 29.79
C LEU A 155 -6.38 20.46 30.85
N ALA A 156 -5.39 20.19 31.70
CA ALA A 156 -4.88 21.14 32.69
C ALA A 156 -4.35 22.43 32.03
N HIS A 157 -3.53 22.31 30.98
CA HIS A 157 -3.01 23.44 30.21
C HIS A 157 -4.14 24.26 29.58
N GLY A 158 -5.15 23.59 29.01
CA GLY A 158 -6.35 24.23 28.47
C GLY A 158 -7.17 25.01 29.53
N CYS A 159 -7.21 24.50 30.76
CA CYS A 159 -7.82 25.15 31.91
C CYS A 159 -7.05 26.38 32.40
N LEU A 160 -5.72 26.28 32.57
CA LEU A 160 -4.86 27.42 32.96
C LEU A 160 -4.89 28.53 31.89
N LEU A 161 -4.86 28.15 30.61
CA LEU A 161 -4.94 29.08 29.49
C LEU A 161 -6.31 29.81 29.42
N TRP A 162 -7.41 29.12 29.71
CA TRP A 162 -8.73 29.73 29.88
C TRP A 162 -8.75 30.72 31.05
N LEU A 163 -8.16 30.34 32.19
CA LEU A 163 -8.13 31.16 33.40
C LEU A 163 -7.37 32.48 33.17
N ARG A 164 -6.17 32.42 32.58
CA ARG A 164 -5.36 33.59 32.17
C ARG A 164 -6.16 34.54 31.29
N HIS A 165 -6.75 34.04 30.20
CA HIS A 165 -7.53 34.85 29.26
C HIS A 165 -8.77 35.51 29.89
N VAL A 166 -9.46 34.82 30.81
CA VAL A 166 -10.65 35.36 31.50
C VAL A 166 -10.27 36.46 32.51
N LEU A 167 -9.23 36.23 33.32
CA LEU A 167 -8.75 37.22 34.30
C LEU A 167 -8.29 38.51 33.61
N GLU A 168 -7.50 38.39 32.54
CA GLU A 168 -6.98 39.54 31.81
C GLU A 168 -8.09 40.27 31.05
N ALA A 169 -9.00 39.57 30.38
CA ALA A 169 -10.16 40.18 29.72
C ALA A 169 -11.07 40.94 30.70
N GLU A 170 -11.24 40.45 31.93
CA GLU A 170 -11.99 41.20 32.95
C GLU A 170 -11.18 42.41 33.45
N ARG A 171 -9.95 42.20 33.94
CA ARG A 171 -9.14 43.24 34.58
C ARG A 171 -8.85 44.40 33.62
N GLN A 172 -8.50 44.09 32.38
CA GLN A 172 -8.09 45.11 31.40
C GLN A 172 -9.27 45.97 30.89
N THR A 173 -10.51 45.43 30.86
CA THR A 173 -11.69 46.13 30.34
C THR A 173 -12.44 47.00 31.36
N ARG A 174 -11.99 47.01 32.62
CA ARG A 174 -12.56 47.87 33.67
C ARG A 174 -12.49 49.35 33.25
N GLY A 175 -13.56 50.10 33.51
CA GLY A 175 -13.70 51.51 33.14
C GLY A 175 -14.37 51.77 31.78
N HIS A 176 -14.46 50.78 30.90
CA HIS A 176 -15.10 50.90 29.58
C HIS A 176 -16.53 50.30 29.56
N PRO A 177 -17.40 50.69 28.61
CA PRO A 177 -18.67 50.01 28.36
C PRO A 177 -18.41 48.54 27.98
N ARG A 178 -18.99 47.60 28.72
CA ARG A 178 -18.70 46.17 28.55
C ARG A 178 -19.86 45.27 28.95
N VAL A 179 -19.94 44.09 28.35
CA VAL A 179 -20.97 43.08 28.63
C VAL A 179 -20.35 41.69 28.70
N PHE A 180 -20.64 40.96 29.78
CA PHE A 180 -20.31 39.54 29.94
C PHE A 180 -21.46 38.68 29.41
N LEU A 181 -21.13 37.65 28.64
CA LEU A 181 -22.11 36.82 27.94
C LEU A 181 -21.77 35.34 28.10
N ARG A 182 -22.78 34.51 28.39
CA ARG A 182 -22.64 33.05 28.31
C ARG A 182 -22.85 32.62 26.87
N TYR A 183 -21.95 31.78 26.35
CA TYR A 183 -22.11 31.22 25.01
C TYR A 183 -23.41 30.44 24.84
N SER A 184 -23.89 29.76 25.89
CA SER A 184 -25.19 29.08 25.91
C SER A 184 -26.37 30.03 25.66
N ASP A 185 -26.41 31.18 26.35
CA ASP A 185 -27.48 32.18 26.20
C ASP A 185 -27.58 32.71 24.76
N LEU A 186 -26.44 32.80 24.05
CA LEU A 186 -26.41 33.25 22.66
C LEU A 186 -27.10 32.23 21.75
N LEU A 187 -26.89 30.92 21.97
CA LEU A 187 -27.52 29.86 21.20
C LEU A 187 -29.00 29.68 21.54
N THR A 188 -29.38 29.76 22.83
CA THR A 188 -30.76 29.46 23.28
C THR A 188 -31.69 30.67 23.35
N GLY A 189 -31.16 31.89 23.24
CA GLY A 189 -31.93 33.12 23.38
C GLY A 189 -31.27 34.36 22.77
N PRO A 190 -30.83 34.33 21.50
CA PRO A 190 -30.03 35.39 20.87
C PRO A 190 -30.69 36.77 20.98
N ARG A 191 -32.01 36.86 20.79
CA ARG A 191 -32.78 38.12 20.92
C ARG A 191 -32.63 38.78 22.29
N SER A 192 -32.54 38.00 23.38
CA SER A 192 -32.32 38.51 24.74
C SER A 192 -30.88 39.00 24.91
N VAL A 193 -29.91 38.21 24.45
CA VAL A 193 -28.47 38.56 24.47
C VAL A 193 -28.20 39.85 23.72
N ILE A 194 -28.68 39.98 22.48
CA ILE A 194 -28.50 41.17 21.64
C ILE A 194 -29.17 42.40 22.28
N GLY A 195 -30.30 42.22 22.96
CA GLY A 195 -30.94 43.25 23.78
C GLY A 195 -30.03 43.75 24.92
N ARG A 196 -29.43 42.83 25.69
CA ARG A 196 -28.47 43.17 26.75
C ARG A 196 -27.21 43.84 26.20
N MET A 197 -26.67 43.34 25.09
CA MET A 197 -25.49 43.93 24.42
C MET A 197 -25.73 45.37 23.98
N ARG A 198 -26.88 45.66 23.35
CA ARG A 198 -27.23 47.01 22.89
C ARG A 198 -27.18 48.03 24.03
N THR A 199 -27.74 47.67 25.18
CA THR A 199 -27.77 48.52 26.37
C THR A 199 -26.40 48.59 27.07
N GLY A 200 -25.72 47.45 27.29
CA GLY A 200 -24.46 47.39 28.04
C GLY A 200 -23.23 47.95 27.31
N LEU A 201 -23.23 47.92 25.97
CA LEU A 201 -22.24 48.59 25.12
C LEU A 201 -22.67 50.02 24.74
N GLY A 202 -23.93 50.39 24.98
CA GLY A 202 -24.50 51.69 24.60
C GLY A 202 -24.56 51.95 23.09
N VAL A 203 -24.54 50.91 22.25
CA VAL A 203 -24.46 51.01 20.78
C VAL A 203 -25.84 50.93 20.12
N ALA A 204 -25.97 51.53 18.94
CA ALA A 204 -27.11 51.33 18.04
C ALA A 204 -26.70 50.41 16.88
N TRP A 205 -27.47 49.36 16.63
CA TRP A 205 -27.21 48.41 15.55
C TRP A 205 -27.50 49.05 14.17
N PRO A 206 -26.56 49.01 13.20
CA PRO A 206 -26.81 49.54 11.86
C PRO A 206 -27.92 48.82 11.08
N ARG A 207 -28.11 47.52 11.31
CA ARG A 207 -29.28 46.77 10.80
C ARG A 207 -30.33 46.60 11.91
N GLN A 208 -31.61 46.62 11.53
CA GLN A 208 -32.70 46.40 12.49
C GLN A 208 -32.72 44.95 12.97
N LEU A 209 -32.90 44.74 14.27
CA LEU A 209 -32.98 43.40 14.85
C LEU A 209 -34.16 42.60 14.29
N LYS A 210 -35.31 43.24 13.99
CA LYS A 210 -36.49 42.53 13.45
C LYS A 210 -36.24 41.90 12.07
N SER A 211 -35.44 42.52 11.21
CA SER A 211 -35.09 41.95 9.90
C SER A 211 -33.91 40.99 9.96
N SER A 212 -32.95 41.23 10.86
CA SER A 212 -31.72 40.41 10.97
C SER A 212 -31.90 39.15 11.83
N LEU A 213 -33.01 39.00 12.57
CA LEU A 213 -33.17 37.92 13.54
C LEU A 213 -33.19 36.52 12.90
N GLY A 214 -33.87 36.35 11.75
CA GLY A 214 -33.89 35.07 11.03
C GLY A 214 -32.49 34.66 10.57
N GLU A 215 -31.77 35.57 9.91
CA GLU A 215 -30.36 35.35 9.50
C GLU A 215 -29.45 35.00 10.70
N ILE A 216 -29.71 35.56 11.87
CA ILE A 216 -28.98 35.30 13.12
C ILE A 216 -29.34 33.91 13.69
N GLU A 217 -30.60 33.50 13.64
CA GLU A 217 -31.08 32.21 14.12
C GLU A 217 -30.64 31.07 13.18
N ASP A 218 -30.62 31.29 11.85
CA ASP A 218 -30.03 30.37 10.85
C ASP A 218 -28.49 30.28 10.97
N PHE A 219 -27.83 31.38 11.34
CA PHE A 219 -26.37 31.40 11.55
C PHE A 219 -25.96 30.67 12.83
N LEU A 220 -26.72 30.81 13.92
CA LEU A 220 -26.41 30.22 15.23
C LEU A 220 -26.84 28.75 15.33
N ASP A 221 -25.96 27.86 14.89
CA ASP A 221 -26.16 26.40 14.90
C ASP A 221 -25.72 25.77 16.24
N PRO A 222 -26.64 25.19 17.04
CA PRO A 222 -26.30 24.56 18.31
C PRO A 222 -25.49 23.26 18.17
N SER A 223 -25.55 22.57 17.02
CA SER A 223 -24.82 21.31 16.79
C SER A 223 -23.29 21.50 16.79
N LEU A 224 -22.83 22.73 16.50
CA LEU A 224 -21.42 23.11 16.57
C LEU A 224 -20.89 23.19 18.01
N ARG A 225 -21.74 23.14 19.05
CA ARG A 225 -21.34 22.97 20.46
C ARG A 225 -21.22 21.47 20.79
N THR A 226 -20.25 20.81 20.18
CA THR A 226 -20.00 19.36 20.36
C THR A 226 -19.55 18.97 21.77
N GLN A 227 -18.75 19.83 22.42
CA GLN A 227 -18.29 19.64 23.81
C GLN A 227 -19.30 20.26 24.79
N ILE A 228 -19.88 19.43 25.66
CA ILE A 228 -20.82 19.83 26.71
C ILE A 228 -20.26 19.36 28.07
N ALA A 229 -20.30 20.23 29.08
CA ALA A 229 -19.91 19.90 30.45
C ALA A 229 -20.82 20.59 31.47
N GLN A 230 -21.04 19.92 32.61
CA GLN A 230 -21.79 20.44 33.74
C GLN A 230 -20.89 21.30 34.65
N GLU A 231 -21.49 22.11 35.53
CA GLU A 231 -20.75 22.96 36.45
C GLU A 231 -20.00 22.18 37.54
N ARG A 232 -20.46 20.98 37.89
CA ARG A 232 -19.75 20.02 38.76
C ARG A 232 -18.47 19.46 38.11
N ASP A 233 -18.42 19.41 36.78
CA ASP A 233 -17.27 18.80 36.07
C ASP A 233 -16.00 19.65 36.27
N ILE A 234 -16.15 20.90 36.71
CA ILE A 234 -15.06 21.80 37.10
C ILE A 234 -14.30 21.25 38.31
N ASP A 235 -14.96 20.55 39.24
CA ASP A 235 -14.34 20.02 40.47
C ASP A 235 -13.45 18.79 40.22
N HIS A 236 -13.47 18.25 39.01
CA HIS A 236 -12.72 17.05 38.60
C HIS A 236 -11.50 17.37 37.72
N MET A 237 -11.04 18.63 37.72
CA MET A 237 -9.91 19.09 36.89
C MET A 237 -8.55 19.06 37.60
N GLY A 238 -8.49 18.74 38.90
CA GLY A 238 -7.26 18.73 39.72
C GLY A 238 -7.11 19.97 40.61
N ASP A 239 -5.90 20.27 41.08
CA ASP A 239 -5.65 21.22 42.17
C ASP A 239 -6.07 22.67 41.87
N PHE A 240 -6.14 23.06 40.60
CA PHE A 240 -6.63 24.37 40.15
C PHE A 240 -8.17 24.44 39.97
N SER A 241 -8.91 23.37 40.27
CA SER A 241 -10.39 23.36 40.22
C SER A 241 -11.05 24.49 41.06
N PRO A 242 -10.59 24.82 42.29
CA PRO A 242 -11.16 25.93 43.06
C PRO A 242 -10.99 27.29 42.37
N TRP A 243 -9.87 27.49 41.65
CA TRP A 243 -9.61 28.70 40.87
C TRP A 243 -10.52 28.81 39.65
N LEU A 244 -10.71 27.72 38.91
CA LEU A 244 -11.66 27.65 37.80
C LEU A 244 -13.10 27.94 38.27
N ARG A 245 -13.52 27.32 39.38
CA ARG A 245 -14.84 27.53 40.00
C ARG A 245 -15.04 29.00 40.40
N GLN A 246 -14.09 29.59 41.13
CA GLN A 246 -14.14 30.99 41.54
C GLN A 246 -14.20 31.95 40.35
N ALA A 247 -13.41 31.71 39.30
CA ALA A 247 -13.45 32.51 38.08
C ALA A 247 -14.81 32.42 37.37
N TYR A 248 -15.33 31.19 37.21
CA TYR A 248 -16.61 30.94 36.54
C TYR A 248 -17.80 31.58 37.28
N GLU A 249 -17.88 31.41 38.60
CA GLU A 249 -18.87 32.09 39.46
C GLU A 249 -18.82 33.62 39.33
N CYS A 250 -17.63 34.19 39.26
CA CYS A 250 -17.46 35.64 39.10
C CYS A 250 -17.88 36.12 37.71
N CYS A 251 -17.66 35.32 36.65
CA CYS A 251 -18.21 35.59 35.33
C CYS A 251 -19.76 35.53 35.33
N GLU A 252 -20.37 34.54 35.97
CA GLU A 252 -21.83 34.45 36.15
C GLU A 252 -22.42 35.67 36.88
N ALA A 253 -21.72 36.20 37.89
CA ALA A 253 -22.11 37.44 38.55
C ALA A 253 -21.98 38.66 37.61
N LEU A 254 -20.89 38.73 36.82
CA LEU A 254 -20.63 39.84 35.89
C LEU A 254 -21.59 39.87 34.69
N VAL A 255 -22.26 38.76 34.32
CA VAL A 255 -23.39 38.75 33.36
C VAL A 255 -24.57 39.56 33.90
N ARG A 256 -24.81 39.48 35.21
CA ARG A 256 -25.94 40.16 35.89
C ARG A 256 -25.58 41.61 36.20
N SER A 257 -24.34 41.85 36.63
CA SER A 257 -23.81 43.19 36.93
C SER A 257 -22.34 43.30 36.53
N PRO A 258 -22.00 43.87 35.35
CA PRO A 258 -20.61 44.10 34.93
C PRO A 258 -19.79 45.02 35.86
N ALA A 259 -20.46 45.64 36.84
CA ALA A 259 -19.92 46.55 37.86
C ALA A 259 -19.76 45.92 39.26
N ASP A 260 -20.04 44.63 39.43
CA ASP A 260 -20.01 43.95 40.73
C ASP A 260 -18.63 44.09 41.44
N LYS A 261 -18.63 44.74 42.60
CA LYS A 261 -17.41 45.02 43.40
C LYS A 261 -16.89 43.81 44.16
N THR A 262 -17.68 42.76 44.33
CA THR A 262 -17.29 41.54 45.06
C THR A 262 -16.72 40.51 44.09
N ALA A 263 -17.34 40.32 42.91
CA ALA A 263 -16.77 39.52 41.82
C ALA A 263 -15.40 40.06 41.40
N ARG A 264 -15.27 41.38 41.18
CA ARG A 264 -13.98 42.02 40.86
C ARG A 264 -12.89 41.74 41.90
N ARG A 265 -13.19 41.90 43.19
CA ARG A 265 -12.23 41.61 44.28
C ARG A 265 -11.86 40.13 44.36
N ARG A 266 -12.80 39.20 44.15
CA ARG A 266 -12.50 37.75 44.06
C ARG A 266 -11.59 37.44 42.87
N LEU A 267 -11.76 38.12 41.73
CA LEU A 267 -10.90 37.96 40.55
C LEU A 267 -9.52 38.62 40.74
N ASP A 268 -9.43 39.77 41.41
CA ASP A 268 -8.16 40.43 41.75
C ASP A 268 -7.31 39.56 42.68
N SER A 269 -7.90 39.01 43.74
CA SER A 269 -7.23 38.08 44.66
C SER A 269 -6.83 36.77 43.96
N LEU A 270 -7.67 36.27 43.05
CA LEU A 270 -7.39 35.06 42.29
C LEU A 270 -6.24 35.26 41.30
N GLN A 271 -6.22 36.39 40.59
CA GLN A 271 -5.10 36.71 39.70
C GLN A 271 -3.79 36.83 40.49
N ALA A 272 -3.77 37.53 41.62
CA ALA A 272 -2.55 37.65 42.44
C ALA A 272 -2.03 36.29 42.94
N ALA A 273 -2.91 35.35 43.27
CA ALA A 273 -2.54 33.99 43.67
C ALA A 273 -2.02 33.15 42.48
N PHE A 274 -2.60 33.32 41.29
CA PHE A 274 -2.17 32.65 40.07
C PHE A 274 -0.80 33.18 39.60
N ASP A 275 -0.65 34.50 39.48
CA ASP A 275 0.61 35.18 39.09
C ASP A 275 1.77 34.81 40.04
N ALA A 276 1.52 34.68 41.35
CA ALA A 276 2.51 34.22 42.32
C ALA A 276 2.91 32.73 42.18
N SER A 277 2.12 31.94 41.44
CA SER A 277 2.30 30.50 41.25
C SER A 277 2.91 30.13 39.89
N ASP A 278 2.97 31.07 38.93
CA ASP A 278 3.59 30.88 37.61
C ASP A 278 4.99 30.23 37.72
N ALA A 279 5.81 30.66 38.69
CA ALA A 279 7.16 30.15 38.92
C ALA A 279 7.24 28.67 39.32
N ALA A 280 6.20 28.13 39.99
CA ALA A 280 6.15 26.74 40.41
C ALA A 280 5.63 25.80 39.30
N PHE A 281 4.64 26.26 38.53
CA PHE A 281 4.03 25.46 37.46
C PHE A 281 4.82 25.49 36.15
N THR A 282 5.54 26.58 35.84
CA THR A 282 6.25 26.74 34.55
C THR A 282 7.19 25.58 34.22
N PRO A 283 8.12 25.11 35.10
CA PRO A 283 9.06 24.06 34.72
C PRO A 283 8.39 22.73 34.36
N VAL A 284 7.35 22.35 35.11
CA VAL A 284 6.61 21.09 34.93
C VAL A 284 5.83 21.09 33.62
N PHE A 285 5.09 22.16 33.33
CA PHE A 285 4.33 22.26 32.10
C PHE A 285 5.21 22.51 30.87
N LYS A 286 6.34 23.21 30.99
CA LYS A 286 7.22 23.50 29.85
C LYS A 286 7.84 22.23 29.28
N HIS A 287 8.34 21.32 30.14
CA HIS A 287 8.89 20.03 29.70
C HIS A 287 7.88 19.19 28.89
N GLN A 288 6.64 19.07 29.39
CA GLN A 288 5.56 18.35 28.68
C GLN A 288 5.12 19.08 27.40
N THR A 289 5.03 20.42 27.43
CA THR A 289 4.55 21.20 26.27
C THR A 289 5.59 21.25 25.15
N GLU A 290 6.88 21.23 25.48
CA GLU A 290 7.97 21.13 24.48
C GLU A 290 7.97 19.74 23.82
N GLN A 291 7.82 18.65 24.60
CA GLN A 291 7.66 17.29 24.06
C GLN A 291 6.45 17.18 23.11
N TYR A 292 5.23 17.44 23.60
CA TYR A 292 4.01 17.35 22.77
C TYR A 292 3.98 18.37 21.64
N GLY A 293 4.58 19.55 21.82
CA GLY A 293 4.67 20.59 20.79
C GLY A 293 5.48 20.14 19.59
N THR A 294 6.63 19.49 19.82
CA THR A 294 7.47 18.93 18.75
C THR A 294 6.79 17.76 18.05
N GLU A 295 6.18 16.82 18.80
CA GLU A 295 5.44 15.69 18.21
C GLU A 295 4.24 16.14 17.36
N LEU A 296 3.54 17.19 17.77
CA LEU A 296 2.34 17.70 17.10
C LEU A 296 2.68 18.61 15.91
N ALA A 297 3.84 19.27 15.93
CA ALA A 297 4.38 19.96 14.75
C ALA A 297 4.72 18.95 13.64
N ALA A 298 5.53 17.93 13.95
CA ALA A 298 5.87 16.86 13.03
C ALA A 298 4.63 16.11 12.50
N LEU A 299 3.63 15.87 13.36
CA LEU A 299 2.38 15.23 12.93
C LEU A 299 1.52 16.15 12.05
N ARG A 300 1.50 17.47 12.28
CA ARG A 300 0.78 18.43 11.43
C ARG A 300 1.42 18.59 10.05
N GLU A 301 2.75 18.58 9.98
CA GLU A 301 3.52 18.58 8.74
C GLU A 301 3.29 17.28 7.94
N THR A 302 3.38 16.13 8.62
CA THR A 302 3.01 14.82 8.04
C THR A 302 1.57 14.81 7.53
N LEU A 303 0.61 15.35 8.29
CA LEU A 303 -0.79 15.43 7.89
C LEU A 303 -1.00 16.32 6.65
N ALA A 304 -0.26 17.44 6.55
CA ALA A 304 -0.31 18.33 5.39
C ALA A 304 0.25 17.64 4.13
N ALA A 305 1.40 16.96 4.24
CA ALA A 305 1.98 16.16 3.15
C ALA A 305 1.00 15.07 2.68
N ARG A 306 0.42 14.29 3.60
CA ARG A 306 -0.58 13.26 3.27
C ARG A 306 -1.88 13.83 2.70
N GLN A 307 -2.26 15.07 3.05
CA GLN A 307 -3.41 15.75 2.42
C GLN A 307 -3.11 16.21 0.99
N ALA A 308 -1.88 16.66 0.70
CA ALA A 308 -1.44 16.96 -0.67
C ALA A 308 -1.33 15.68 -1.53
N GLU A 309 -0.76 14.60 -0.97
CA GLU A 309 -0.69 13.28 -1.60
C GLU A 309 -2.10 12.75 -1.94
N LEU A 310 -3.05 12.82 -1.00
CA LEU A 310 -4.44 12.41 -1.23
C LEU A 310 -5.15 13.25 -2.29
N ALA A 311 -4.86 14.56 -2.39
CA ALA A 311 -5.40 15.41 -3.46
C ALA A 311 -4.85 14.97 -4.84
N SER A 312 -3.53 14.77 -4.95
CA SER A 312 -2.88 14.31 -6.18
C SER A 312 -3.35 12.92 -6.59
N LEU A 313 -3.50 11.98 -5.64
CA LEU A 313 -4.08 10.66 -5.87
C LEU A 313 -5.54 10.74 -6.33
N GLY A 314 -6.33 11.70 -5.82
CA GLY A 314 -7.70 11.96 -6.25
C GLY A 314 -7.78 12.43 -7.71
N GLU A 315 -6.90 13.36 -8.11
CA GLU A 315 -6.80 13.81 -9.50
C GLU A 315 -6.32 12.69 -10.44
N ALA A 316 -5.31 11.91 -10.03
CA ALA A 316 -4.80 10.78 -10.79
C ALA A 316 -5.83 9.63 -10.92
N LEU A 317 -6.69 9.42 -9.91
CA LEU A 317 -7.83 8.51 -10.00
C LEU A 317 -8.88 9.03 -10.99
N ALA A 318 -9.22 10.33 -10.94
CA ALA A 318 -10.14 10.93 -11.89
C ALA A 318 -9.62 10.86 -13.35
N GLU A 319 -8.33 11.07 -13.60
CA GLU A 319 -7.74 10.86 -14.94
C GLU A 319 -7.85 9.39 -15.36
N ARG A 320 -7.52 8.45 -14.46
CA ARG A 320 -7.61 7.00 -14.73
C ARG A 320 -9.03 6.54 -15.04
N ASP A 321 -10.04 7.00 -14.31
CA ASP A 321 -11.45 6.66 -14.58
C ASP A 321 -11.92 7.22 -15.92
N ASN A 322 -11.58 8.48 -16.24
CA ASN A 322 -11.83 9.05 -17.57
C ASN A 322 -11.15 8.23 -18.69
N ARG A 323 -9.91 7.77 -18.45
CA ARG A 323 -9.13 6.94 -19.38
C ARG A 323 -9.72 5.52 -19.53
N ILE A 324 -10.26 4.94 -18.45
CA ILE A 324 -11.01 3.67 -18.47
C ILE A 324 -12.30 3.81 -19.28
N VAL A 325 -13.04 4.92 -19.14
CA VAL A 325 -14.22 5.22 -19.97
C VAL A 325 -13.84 5.35 -21.44
N ALA A 326 -12.77 6.08 -21.77
CA ALA A 326 -12.25 6.21 -23.14
C ALA A 326 -11.83 4.84 -23.73
N LEU A 327 -11.11 4.01 -22.96
CA LEU A 327 -10.71 2.67 -23.37
C LEU A 327 -11.91 1.73 -23.61
N ARG A 328 -12.93 1.76 -22.74
CA ARG A 328 -14.18 1.01 -22.93
C ARG A 328 -14.92 1.42 -24.20
N ASN A 329 -14.97 2.72 -24.51
CA ASN A 329 -15.56 3.23 -25.74
C ASN A 329 -14.78 2.78 -27.00
N MET A 330 -13.45 2.79 -26.95
CA MET A 330 -12.61 2.29 -28.05
C MET A 330 -12.69 0.77 -28.23
N LEU A 331 -12.87 0.00 -27.16
CA LEU A 331 -13.14 -1.45 -27.23
C LEU A 331 -14.48 -1.71 -27.93
N GLY A 332 -15.58 -1.11 -27.47
CA GLY A 332 -16.89 -1.29 -28.10
C GLY A 332 -16.93 -0.84 -29.58
N GLU A 333 -16.09 0.13 -29.97
CA GLU A 333 -15.93 0.53 -31.37
C GLU A 333 -15.07 -0.46 -32.19
N ARG A 334 -14.08 -1.11 -31.58
CA ARG A 334 -13.33 -2.23 -32.19
C ARG A 334 -14.21 -3.48 -32.36
N ASP A 335 -15.04 -3.80 -31.37
CA ASP A 335 -15.94 -4.96 -31.41
C ASP A 335 -16.97 -4.84 -32.54
N ARG A 336 -17.51 -3.64 -32.78
CA ARG A 336 -18.36 -3.34 -33.95
C ARG A 336 -17.62 -3.57 -35.27
N ARG A 337 -16.36 -3.15 -35.36
CA ARG A 337 -15.53 -3.33 -36.57
C ARG A 337 -15.21 -4.80 -36.81
N LEU A 338 -14.91 -5.56 -35.76
CA LEU A 338 -14.72 -7.02 -35.84
C LEU A 338 -15.98 -7.70 -36.36
N ALA A 339 -17.15 -7.44 -35.76
CA ALA A 339 -18.43 -8.00 -36.24
C ALA A 339 -18.73 -7.65 -37.71
N THR A 340 -18.37 -6.44 -38.14
CA THR A 340 -18.52 -6.00 -39.55
C THR A 340 -17.55 -6.73 -40.49
N LEU A 341 -16.30 -6.95 -40.04
CA LEU A 341 -15.29 -7.70 -40.78
C LEU A 341 -15.64 -9.19 -40.86
N ASP A 342 -16.16 -9.80 -39.80
CA ASP A 342 -16.62 -11.19 -39.78
C ASP A 342 -17.80 -11.42 -40.73
N GLN A 343 -18.76 -10.49 -40.79
CA GLN A 343 -19.82 -10.52 -41.80
C GLN A 343 -19.23 -10.47 -43.22
N SER A 344 -18.31 -9.53 -43.49
CA SER A 344 -17.67 -9.41 -44.80
C SER A 344 -16.84 -10.66 -45.16
N LEU A 345 -16.19 -11.29 -44.17
CA LEU A 345 -15.46 -12.54 -44.34
C LEU A 345 -16.41 -13.70 -44.67
N ALA A 346 -17.57 -13.77 -44.05
CA ALA A 346 -18.60 -14.77 -44.36
C ALA A 346 -19.18 -14.58 -45.77
N GLU A 347 -19.49 -13.34 -46.17
CA GLU A 347 -19.95 -13.00 -47.52
C GLU A 347 -18.90 -13.33 -48.60
N ASN A 348 -17.62 -13.05 -48.33
CA ASN A 348 -16.54 -13.39 -49.25
C ASN A 348 -16.26 -14.90 -49.31
N LYS A 349 -16.34 -15.64 -48.20
CA LYS A 349 -16.30 -17.12 -48.21
C LYS A 349 -17.44 -17.71 -49.05
N ALA A 350 -18.65 -17.18 -48.92
CA ALA A 350 -19.80 -17.60 -49.73
C ALA A 350 -19.65 -17.24 -51.24
N ARG A 351 -18.94 -16.15 -51.56
CA ARG A 351 -18.54 -15.82 -52.94
C ARG A 351 -17.50 -16.80 -53.50
N VAL A 352 -16.46 -17.13 -52.73
CA VAL A 352 -15.41 -18.09 -53.15
C VAL A 352 -16.04 -19.45 -53.46
N ALA A 353 -16.86 -20.01 -52.57
CA ALA A 353 -17.54 -21.29 -52.80
C ALA A 353 -18.40 -21.31 -54.09
N LYS A 354 -19.10 -20.20 -54.39
CA LYS A 354 -19.87 -20.06 -55.66
C LYS A 354 -18.96 -19.98 -56.90
N LEU A 355 -17.81 -19.33 -56.79
CA LEU A 355 -16.83 -19.27 -57.88
C LEU A 355 -16.18 -20.64 -58.12
N GLU A 356 -15.85 -21.37 -57.06
CA GLU A 356 -15.31 -22.74 -57.13
C GLU A 356 -16.30 -23.70 -57.79
N GLN A 357 -17.59 -23.65 -57.41
CA GLN A 357 -18.64 -24.42 -58.07
C GLN A 357 -18.74 -24.07 -59.57
N ALA A 358 -18.84 -22.79 -59.91
CA ALA A 358 -18.93 -22.36 -61.32
C ALA A 358 -17.67 -22.71 -62.14
N LEU A 359 -16.50 -22.81 -61.49
CA LEU A 359 -15.24 -23.20 -62.12
C LEU A 359 -15.17 -24.73 -62.31
N ALA A 360 -15.73 -25.52 -61.39
CA ALA A 360 -15.92 -26.96 -61.56
C ALA A 360 -16.92 -27.27 -62.70
N GLU A 361 -18.06 -26.58 -62.76
CA GLU A 361 -19.04 -26.70 -63.85
C GLU A 361 -18.41 -26.34 -65.22
N ARG A 362 -17.59 -25.29 -65.28
CA ARG A 362 -16.83 -24.93 -66.49
C ARG A 362 -15.80 -26.00 -66.87
N ARG A 363 -15.05 -26.56 -65.92
CA ARG A 363 -14.10 -27.66 -66.17
C ARG A 363 -14.81 -28.89 -66.75
N ALA A 364 -15.92 -29.31 -66.15
CA ALA A 364 -16.73 -30.42 -66.66
C ALA A 364 -17.23 -30.16 -68.09
N LYS A 365 -17.65 -28.92 -68.38
CA LYS A 365 -18.11 -28.52 -69.73
C LYS A 365 -16.97 -28.47 -70.76
N ILE A 366 -15.76 -28.08 -70.36
CA ILE A 366 -14.57 -28.17 -71.22
C ILE A 366 -14.27 -29.64 -71.53
N THR A 367 -14.17 -30.51 -70.52
CA THR A 367 -13.93 -31.95 -70.72
C THR A 367 -14.97 -32.61 -71.64
N ALA A 368 -16.24 -32.23 -71.52
CA ALA A 368 -17.30 -32.71 -72.41
C ALA A 368 -17.17 -32.20 -73.86
N LEU A 369 -16.66 -30.96 -74.06
CA LEU A 369 -16.37 -30.42 -75.40
C LEU A 369 -15.14 -31.08 -76.01
N ASP A 370 -14.09 -31.35 -75.24
CA ASP A 370 -12.88 -32.06 -75.71
C ASP A 370 -13.21 -33.48 -76.20
N GLN A 371 -14.06 -34.20 -75.46
CA GLN A 371 -14.60 -35.50 -75.89
C GLN A 371 -15.41 -35.40 -77.19
N LEU A 372 -16.15 -34.30 -77.38
CA LEU A 372 -16.94 -34.04 -78.59
C LEU A 372 -16.04 -33.70 -79.80
N ILE A 373 -14.94 -32.97 -79.58
CA ILE A 373 -13.91 -32.72 -80.60
C ILE A 373 -13.27 -34.03 -81.04
N VAL A 374 -12.81 -34.86 -80.10
CA VAL A 374 -12.23 -36.19 -80.39
C VAL A 374 -13.22 -37.10 -81.13
N ALA A 375 -14.52 -37.01 -80.85
CA ALA A 375 -15.55 -37.73 -81.59
C ALA A 375 -15.71 -37.21 -83.04
N ARG A 376 -15.71 -35.88 -83.25
CA ARG A 376 -15.79 -35.27 -84.58
C ARG A 376 -14.52 -35.47 -85.41
N ASP A 377 -13.34 -35.49 -84.80
CA ASP A 377 -12.08 -35.77 -85.50
C ASP A 377 -12.04 -37.21 -86.06
N ARG A 378 -12.60 -38.18 -85.31
CA ARG A 378 -12.78 -39.56 -85.79
C ARG A 378 -13.78 -39.65 -86.94
N GLU A 379 -14.89 -38.91 -86.87
CA GLU A 379 -15.88 -38.82 -87.95
C GLU A 379 -15.28 -38.15 -89.20
N LEU A 380 -14.49 -37.08 -89.04
CA LEU A 380 -13.75 -36.42 -90.12
C LEU A 380 -12.67 -37.32 -90.72
N ALA A 381 -12.02 -38.18 -89.94
CA ALA A 381 -11.11 -39.21 -90.45
C ALA A 381 -11.87 -40.22 -91.32
N GLY A 382 -12.92 -40.87 -90.80
CA GLY A 382 -13.72 -41.82 -91.57
C GLY A 382 -14.39 -41.22 -92.81
N LEU A 383 -14.77 -39.94 -92.76
CA LEU A 383 -15.27 -39.20 -93.94
C LEU A 383 -14.17 -38.90 -94.97
N ARG A 384 -12.91 -38.68 -94.56
CA ARG A 384 -11.76 -38.55 -95.47
C ARG A 384 -11.43 -39.88 -96.12
N ASP A 385 -11.42 -40.96 -95.34
CA ASP A 385 -11.16 -42.32 -95.84
C ASP A 385 -12.21 -42.69 -96.90
N ALA A 386 -13.50 -42.49 -96.58
CA ALA A 386 -14.61 -42.67 -97.53
C ALA A 386 -14.56 -41.69 -98.72
N LEU A 387 -13.94 -40.51 -98.58
CA LEU A 387 -13.68 -39.63 -99.73
C LEU A 387 -12.62 -40.24 -100.65
N THR A 388 -11.51 -40.75 -100.11
CA THR A 388 -10.46 -41.39 -100.90
C THR A 388 -10.90 -42.69 -101.56
N GLU A 389 -11.80 -43.46 -100.93
CA GLU A 389 -12.47 -44.61 -101.55
C GLU A 389 -13.37 -44.18 -102.72
N ARG A 390 -14.09 -43.06 -102.58
CA ARG A 390 -14.91 -42.50 -103.67
C ARG A 390 -14.06 -41.90 -104.78
N ASP A 391 -12.96 -41.24 -104.48
CA ASP A 391 -12.06 -40.65 -105.49
C ASP A 391 -11.30 -41.73 -106.27
N THR A 392 -10.86 -42.80 -105.62
CA THR A 392 -10.33 -43.99 -106.31
C THR A 392 -11.39 -44.71 -107.14
N THR A 393 -12.63 -44.82 -106.65
CA THR A 393 -13.77 -45.33 -107.43
C THR A 393 -14.09 -44.44 -108.63
N VAL A 394 -14.02 -43.11 -108.49
CA VAL A 394 -14.22 -42.13 -109.57
C VAL A 394 -13.08 -42.18 -110.58
N ALA A 395 -11.83 -42.41 -110.15
CA ALA A 395 -10.70 -42.65 -111.05
C ALA A 395 -10.87 -43.96 -111.86
N ALA A 396 -11.31 -45.04 -111.21
CA ALA A 396 -11.62 -46.31 -111.87
C ALA A 396 -12.80 -46.19 -112.86
N LEU A 397 -13.87 -45.48 -112.49
CA LEU A 397 -14.97 -45.16 -113.41
C LEU A 397 -14.51 -44.21 -114.53
N GLY A 398 -13.56 -43.31 -114.25
CA GLY A 398 -12.95 -42.44 -115.25
C GLY A 398 -12.16 -43.21 -116.30
N SER A 399 -11.38 -44.24 -115.90
CA SER A 399 -10.70 -45.12 -116.84
C SER A 399 -11.70 -45.95 -117.65
N THR A 400 -12.76 -46.46 -117.02
CA THR A 400 -13.84 -47.21 -117.69
C THR A 400 -14.60 -46.34 -118.70
N VAL A 401 -14.92 -45.09 -118.35
CA VAL A 401 -15.54 -44.11 -119.26
C VAL A 401 -14.59 -43.71 -120.39
N SER A 402 -13.28 -43.69 -120.14
CA SER A 402 -12.27 -43.43 -121.18
C SER A 402 -12.17 -44.59 -122.17
N ALA A 403 -12.18 -45.84 -121.68
CA ALA A 403 -12.27 -47.04 -122.50
C ALA A 403 -13.59 -47.09 -123.32
N LEU A 404 -14.72 -46.75 -122.71
CA LEU A 404 -16.01 -46.64 -123.41
C LEU A 404 -16.05 -45.51 -124.45
N ARG A 405 -15.29 -44.42 -124.27
CA ARG A 405 -15.15 -43.35 -125.27
C ARG A 405 -14.18 -43.70 -126.40
N ALA A 406 -13.21 -44.59 -126.16
CA ALA A 406 -12.37 -45.18 -127.19
C ALA A 406 -13.09 -46.30 -127.99
N SER A 407 -14.13 -46.90 -127.42
CA SER A 407 -14.94 -47.93 -128.07
C SER A 407 -15.74 -47.39 -129.27
N THR A 408 -15.72 -48.13 -130.38
CA THR A 408 -16.28 -47.73 -131.69
C THR A 408 -17.79 -47.50 -131.66
N SER A 409 -18.53 -48.15 -130.76
CA SER A 409 -19.99 -48.03 -130.64
C SER A 409 -20.47 -46.69 -130.05
N TRP A 410 -19.63 -45.97 -129.29
CA TRP A 410 -20.09 -44.80 -128.53
C TRP A 410 -20.25 -43.52 -129.38
N ARG A 411 -19.58 -43.44 -130.54
CA ARG A 411 -19.56 -42.25 -131.41
C ARG A 411 -20.87 -42.01 -132.17
N ILE A 412 -21.74 -43.03 -132.29
CA ILE A 412 -22.92 -42.99 -133.19
C ILE A 412 -24.18 -42.43 -132.51
N THR A 413 -24.30 -42.53 -131.17
CA THR A 413 -25.54 -42.23 -130.42
C THR A 413 -25.52 -40.88 -129.70
N ALA A 414 -24.85 -39.87 -130.26
CA ALA A 414 -24.72 -38.54 -129.63
C ALA A 414 -26.01 -37.67 -129.67
N PRO A 415 -26.71 -37.50 -130.81
CA PRO A 415 -27.77 -36.47 -130.92
C PRO A 415 -28.98 -36.70 -129.99
N LEU A 416 -29.41 -37.95 -129.84
CA LEU A 416 -30.66 -38.32 -129.14
C LEU A 416 -30.66 -38.05 -127.63
N ARG A 417 -29.50 -37.72 -127.02
CA ARG A 417 -29.35 -37.59 -125.56
C ARG A 417 -29.54 -36.16 -125.03
N TRP A 418 -29.68 -35.15 -125.88
CA TRP A 418 -29.99 -33.77 -125.47
C TRP A 418 -31.45 -33.60 -125.03
N ALA A 419 -32.40 -34.16 -125.79
CA ALA A 419 -33.83 -33.92 -125.64
C ALA A 419 -34.44 -34.32 -124.27
N LYS A 420 -33.84 -35.28 -123.55
CA LYS A 420 -34.42 -35.85 -122.31
C LYS A 420 -34.10 -35.04 -121.03
N ARG A 421 -33.47 -33.87 -121.12
CA ARG A 421 -32.92 -33.15 -119.94
C ARG A 421 -33.73 -31.93 -119.45
N MET A 422 -34.87 -31.62 -120.07
CA MET A 422 -35.64 -30.38 -119.83
C MET A 422 -36.84 -30.51 -118.87
N GLN A 423 -37.12 -31.67 -118.29
CA GLN A 423 -38.40 -31.95 -117.62
C GLN A 423 -38.20 -32.45 -116.16
N GLY A 424 -38.28 -31.55 -115.16
CA GLY A 424 -38.27 -31.98 -113.75
C GLY A 424 -37.81 -30.97 -112.67
N LYS A 425 -38.50 -29.84 -112.48
CA LYS A 425 -38.41 -28.99 -111.26
C LYS A 425 -39.71 -28.19 -111.03
N LEU A 426 -40.48 -28.44 -109.95
CA LEU A 426 -41.52 -27.52 -109.41
C LEU A 426 -42.18 -28.03 -108.11
N ARG A 427 -42.68 -27.09 -107.27
CA ARG A 427 -43.50 -27.25 -106.02
C ARG A 427 -42.77 -27.84 -104.79
N TYR A 428 -43.18 -27.60 -103.51
CA TYR A 428 -44.42 -27.04 -102.92
C TYR A 428 -44.17 -25.98 -101.79
N SER A 429 -45.21 -25.37 -101.20
CA SER A 429 -45.10 -24.21 -100.27
C SER A 429 -46.31 -23.91 -99.31
N ALA A 430 -46.00 -23.39 -98.10
CA ALA A 430 -46.67 -22.27 -97.36
C ALA A 430 -47.98 -22.40 -96.52
N ILE A 431 -48.30 -21.30 -95.78
CA ILE A 431 -49.57 -20.88 -95.07
C ILE A 431 -49.74 -21.33 -93.58
N GLY A 432 -50.29 -20.56 -92.60
CA GLY A 432 -50.58 -19.11 -92.49
C GLY A 432 -51.62 -18.63 -91.41
N TYR A 433 -51.42 -17.40 -90.87
CA TYR A 433 -52.38 -16.33 -90.43
C TYR A 433 -53.29 -16.38 -89.14
N PRO A 434 -53.83 -15.22 -88.63
CA PRO A 434 -54.38 -15.01 -87.25
C PRO A 434 -55.80 -14.32 -87.15
N LEU A 435 -56.32 -14.01 -85.93
CA LEU A 435 -56.99 -12.72 -85.52
C LEU A 435 -57.58 -12.66 -84.07
N GLU A 436 -58.09 -11.47 -83.71
CA GLU A 436 -58.30 -10.73 -82.42
C GLU A 436 -59.21 -11.17 -81.22
N LEU A 437 -58.89 -10.52 -80.07
CA LEU A 437 -59.65 -10.02 -78.89
C LEU A 437 -60.88 -10.76 -78.28
N GLY A 438 -60.81 -10.97 -76.94
CA GLY A 438 -61.96 -11.34 -76.10
C GLY A 438 -61.72 -11.33 -74.57
N TRP A 439 -61.75 -10.14 -73.94
CA TRP A 439 -61.94 -9.84 -72.50
C TRP A 439 -61.29 -10.67 -71.36
N ARG A 440 -60.55 -9.95 -70.49
CA ARG A 440 -60.41 -10.10 -69.02
C ARG A 440 -60.81 -11.45 -68.35
N VAL A 441 -59.86 -12.12 -67.70
CA VAL A 441 -59.82 -12.38 -66.23
C VAL A 441 -58.56 -13.19 -65.81
N LEU A 442 -58.05 -12.91 -64.59
CA LEU A 442 -57.10 -13.70 -63.76
C LEU A 442 -56.26 -14.82 -64.41
N LYS A 443 -55.04 -14.50 -64.84
CA LYS A 443 -53.75 -14.92 -64.20
C LYS A 443 -52.56 -14.50 -65.05
N THR A 444 -51.61 -13.78 -64.45
CA THR A 444 -50.44 -13.23 -65.13
C THR A 444 -49.37 -14.29 -65.42
N ARG A 445 -48.91 -14.31 -66.69
CA ARG A 445 -47.57 -14.77 -67.09
C ARG A 445 -46.52 -13.84 -66.42
N SER A 446 -45.30 -14.24 -66.04
CA SER A 446 -44.22 -14.87 -66.84
C SER A 446 -43.82 -13.95 -68.01
N LEU A 447 -42.59 -13.45 -68.21
CA LEU A 447 -41.26 -13.73 -67.62
C LEU A 447 -40.55 -12.41 -67.18
N ALA A 448 -39.25 -12.49 -66.83
CA ALA A 448 -38.28 -11.37 -66.75
C ALA A 448 -37.96 -10.76 -68.15
N PRO A 449 -37.10 -9.72 -68.34
CA PRO A 449 -36.17 -9.06 -67.39
C PRO A 449 -36.01 -7.50 -67.51
N LEU A 450 -35.02 -6.95 -66.78
CA LEU A 450 -34.20 -5.73 -67.06
C LEU A 450 -34.81 -4.29 -66.99
N ARG A 451 -33.88 -3.33 -66.72
CA ARG A 451 -33.92 -1.85 -66.88
C ARG A 451 -34.79 -1.02 -65.90
N GLU A 452 -34.18 -0.06 -65.18
CA GLU A 452 -34.11 1.42 -65.42
C GLU A 452 -35.44 2.14 -65.12
N LEU A 453 -35.55 3.33 -64.50
CA LEU A 453 -34.65 4.30 -63.81
C LEU A 453 -35.20 4.50 -62.37
N GLY A 454 -34.58 5.12 -61.35
CA GLY A 454 -33.60 6.20 -61.29
C GLY A 454 -34.25 7.54 -60.88
N ALA A 455 -34.46 7.80 -59.58
CA ALA A 455 -34.97 9.09 -59.07
C ALA A 455 -34.63 9.39 -57.58
N VAL A 456 -33.98 10.54 -57.35
CA VAL A 456 -34.24 11.55 -56.29
C VAL A 456 -34.32 11.13 -54.80
N ARG A 457 -33.16 11.24 -54.12
CA ARG A 457 -32.86 12.09 -52.92
C ARG A 457 -33.79 12.18 -51.66
N VAL A 458 -33.17 11.81 -50.51
CA VAL A 458 -32.91 12.66 -49.29
C VAL A 458 -34.03 12.87 -48.23
N ILE A 459 -33.59 13.03 -46.95
CA ILE A 459 -34.34 13.22 -45.66
C ILE A 459 -35.15 11.97 -45.22
N SER A 460 -34.90 11.22 -44.14
CA SER A 460 -34.24 11.37 -42.81
C SER A 460 -35.09 11.94 -41.66
N ARG A 461 -35.58 11.10 -40.74
CA ARG A 461 -35.32 11.23 -39.28
C ARG A 461 -35.81 10.04 -38.45
N GLU A 462 -35.42 10.04 -37.17
CA GLU A 462 -35.48 8.92 -36.23
C GLU A 462 -36.87 8.71 -35.58
N ASN A 463 -37.05 7.50 -35.05
CA ASN A 463 -37.87 7.13 -33.89
C ASN A 463 -39.37 7.50 -33.84
N ILE A 464 -40.19 6.50 -33.50
CA ILE A 464 -40.98 6.55 -32.25
C ILE A 464 -41.36 5.12 -31.81
N TYR A 465 -40.96 4.76 -30.60
CA TYR A 465 -41.49 3.61 -29.86
C TYR A 465 -42.81 4.04 -29.18
N VAL A 466 -43.60 3.09 -28.69
CA VAL A 466 -44.88 3.29 -27.96
C VAL A 466 -46.09 3.60 -28.84
N LEU A 467 -46.67 2.53 -29.39
CA LEU A 467 -48.12 2.30 -29.30
C LEU A 467 -48.40 0.81 -29.09
N ALA A 468 -49.64 0.45 -28.75
CA ALA A 468 -50.16 -0.93 -28.71
C ALA A 468 -49.55 -1.95 -27.72
N ARG A 469 -49.03 -1.55 -26.54
CA ARG A 469 -48.80 -2.49 -25.40
C ARG A 469 -50.09 -2.80 -24.58
N ARG A 470 -51.28 -2.67 -25.18
CA ARG A 470 -52.59 -2.85 -24.48
C ARG A 470 -53.70 -3.47 -25.32
N MET A 471 -53.45 -4.62 -25.96
CA MET A 471 -54.44 -5.67 -26.23
C MET A 471 -53.69 -6.97 -26.63
N PHE A 472 -54.12 -8.18 -26.28
CA PHE A 472 -54.90 -8.59 -25.10
C PHE A 472 -54.62 -10.09 -24.85
N ASN A 473 -54.14 -10.49 -23.67
CA ASN A 473 -53.92 -11.92 -23.37
C ASN A 473 -55.27 -12.61 -23.06
N ARG A 474 -55.86 -13.31 -24.03
CA ARG A 474 -56.89 -14.34 -23.79
C ARG A 474 -56.69 -15.53 -24.74
N LEU A 475 -57.03 -16.72 -24.23
CA LEU A 475 -56.99 -18.06 -24.87
C LEU A 475 -55.58 -18.74 -24.97
N PRO A 476 -55.50 -20.09 -24.92
CA PRO A 476 -54.51 -20.72 -24.02
C PRO A 476 -53.71 -21.93 -24.57
N ILE A 477 -52.74 -22.40 -23.76
CA ILE A 477 -52.00 -23.69 -23.86
C ILE A 477 -51.06 -23.81 -25.11
N SER A 478 -49.92 -24.50 -25.11
CA SER A 478 -49.26 -25.34 -24.09
C SER A 478 -47.99 -24.70 -23.48
N ASN A 479 -47.27 -25.45 -22.63
CA ASN A 479 -46.40 -24.87 -21.60
C ASN A 479 -44.88 -24.84 -21.91
N HIS A 480 -44.38 -25.60 -22.89
CA HIS A 480 -42.93 -25.75 -23.08
C HIS A 480 -42.21 -24.49 -23.63
N LEU A 481 -42.98 -23.47 -24.06
CA LEU A 481 -42.48 -22.20 -24.61
C LEU A 481 -42.77 -20.99 -23.69
N LYS A 482 -43.22 -21.19 -22.44
CA LYS A 482 -43.62 -20.11 -21.52
C LYS A 482 -42.69 -19.86 -20.33
N TRP A 483 -41.71 -20.73 -20.08
CA TRP A 483 -40.92 -20.68 -18.84
C TRP A 483 -39.62 -19.85 -18.88
N ARG A 484 -39.15 -19.37 -20.05
CA ARG A 484 -37.87 -18.63 -20.15
C ARG A 484 -38.00 -17.10 -20.29
N LEU A 485 -39.19 -16.54 -20.48
CA LEU A 485 -39.38 -15.07 -20.65
C LEU A 485 -40.73 -14.55 -20.10
N LYS A 486 -40.81 -14.33 -18.77
CA LYS A 486 -41.39 -13.12 -18.09
C LYS A 486 -41.66 -13.36 -16.60
N ALA A 487 -40.72 -12.95 -15.75
CA ALA A 487 -40.95 -12.75 -14.31
C ALA A 487 -39.99 -11.68 -13.75
N HIS A 488 -40.27 -10.41 -14.03
CA HIS A 488 -39.68 -9.27 -13.31
C HIS A 488 -40.66 -8.09 -13.31
N ALA A 489 -40.58 -7.26 -12.26
CA ALA A 489 -41.40 -6.07 -11.99
C ALA A 489 -42.91 -6.32 -11.73
N MET A 490 -43.24 -6.66 -10.48
CA MET A 490 -44.09 -5.75 -9.69
C MET A 490 -43.18 -4.86 -8.84
N HIS A 491 -43.65 -3.69 -8.43
CA HIS A 491 -42.79 -2.68 -7.80
C HIS A 491 -43.59 -1.74 -6.89
N TRP A 492 -43.61 -1.99 -5.57
CA TRP A 492 -43.36 -0.99 -4.52
C TRP A 492 -43.47 -1.52 -3.07
N ARG A 493 -42.74 -0.82 -2.18
CA ARG A 493 -43.00 -0.58 -0.74
C ARG A 493 -42.54 -1.62 0.31
N PHE A 494 -41.61 -1.14 1.15
CA PHE A 494 -41.12 -1.64 2.46
C PHE A 494 -40.32 -2.96 2.46
N VAL A 495 -39.14 -3.14 3.10
CA VAL A 495 -38.40 -2.50 4.24
C VAL A 495 -38.56 -3.25 5.57
N HIS A 496 -37.42 -3.77 6.07
CA HIS A 496 -37.16 -4.42 7.38
C HIS A 496 -37.87 -5.78 7.62
N TYR A 497 -37.35 -6.75 8.40
CA TYR A 497 -36.18 -6.85 9.31
C TYR A 497 -35.87 -8.38 9.47
N LEU A 498 -34.70 -8.94 9.84
CA LEU A 498 -33.34 -8.53 10.27
C LEU A 498 -32.29 -9.22 9.32
N ASN A 499 -30.94 -9.24 9.40
CA ASN A 499 -29.87 -8.97 10.40
C ASN A 499 -29.64 -10.06 11.49
N PRO A 500 -28.41 -10.30 12.04
CA PRO A 500 -27.04 -9.93 11.62
C PRO A 500 -26.35 -11.08 10.82
N SER A 501 -25.13 -11.00 10.27
CA SER A 501 -23.97 -10.16 10.63
C SER A 501 -23.30 -9.52 9.40
N LEU A 502 -23.45 -8.20 9.28
CA LEU A 502 -22.64 -7.37 8.38
C LEU A 502 -22.04 -6.20 9.19
N ALA A 503 -21.16 -6.59 10.10
CA ALA A 503 -20.36 -5.76 11.00
C ALA A 503 -19.00 -6.45 11.22
N LEU A 504 -17.99 -5.75 11.76
CA LEU A 504 -16.60 -6.22 11.92
C LEU A 504 -15.77 -6.33 10.63
N LEU A 505 -15.81 -5.29 9.80
CA LEU A 505 -14.60 -4.78 9.10
C LEU A 505 -14.39 -3.28 9.38
N THR A 506 -14.66 -2.89 10.63
CA THR A 506 -14.02 -1.71 11.22
C THR A 506 -12.65 -2.18 11.73
N PRO A 507 -11.52 -1.53 11.37
CA PRO A 507 -10.28 -1.79 12.09
C PRO A 507 -10.46 -1.40 13.57
N PRO A 508 -9.80 -2.08 14.52
CA PRO A 508 -9.71 -1.57 15.88
C PRO A 508 -9.19 -0.13 15.87
N ARG A 509 -9.90 0.77 16.54
CA ARG A 509 -9.26 1.97 17.08
C ARG A 509 -8.39 1.53 18.27
N GLU A 510 -7.41 2.37 18.61
CA GLU A 510 -6.51 2.21 19.76
C GLU A 510 -5.45 1.11 19.60
N ALA A 511 -4.50 1.39 18.69
CA ALA A 511 -3.11 0.94 18.79
C ALA A 511 -2.20 2.04 18.17
N THR A 512 -2.05 3.18 18.85
CA THR A 512 -1.32 4.36 18.33
C THR A 512 0.19 4.25 18.48
N GLY A 513 0.80 3.27 17.82
CA GLY A 513 2.24 3.21 17.56
C GLY A 513 2.54 3.63 16.12
N ARG A 514 3.28 4.73 15.91
CA ARG A 514 3.67 5.19 14.57
C ARG A 514 4.75 4.27 14.00
N SER A 515 4.53 3.68 12.83
CA SER A 515 5.61 3.10 12.02
C SER A 515 6.27 4.20 11.17
N GLU A 516 7.28 4.87 11.72
CA GLU A 516 8.07 5.88 10.98
C GLU A 516 8.95 5.21 9.91
N SER A 517 8.33 4.90 8.77
CA SER A 517 8.93 4.18 7.63
C SER A 517 8.50 4.80 6.29
N GLY A 518 8.21 6.10 6.30
CA GLY A 518 7.66 6.84 5.17
C GLY A 518 7.85 8.35 5.28
N GLN A 519 9.08 8.77 5.60
CA GLN A 519 9.53 10.15 5.41
C GLN A 519 9.75 10.39 3.91
N GLU A 520 9.11 11.42 3.36
CA GLU A 520 9.66 12.08 2.17
C GLU A 520 10.95 12.78 2.59
N ILE A 521 12.08 12.39 2.00
CA ILE A 521 13.37 12.97 2.37
C ILE A 521 13.51 14.33 1.69
N SER A 522 13.30 15.38 2.47
CA SER A 522 13.83 16.70 2.15
C SER A 522 15.36 16.63 2.10
N SER A 523 15.97 17.39 1.20
CA SER A 523 17.39 17.30 0.82
C SER A 523 18.37 17.89 1.87
N GLY A 524 18.16 17.57 3.15
CA GLY A 524 18.92 18.10 4.29
C GLY A 524 18.98 17.23 5.54
N SER A 525 18.39 16.03 5.58
CA SER A 525 18.60 15.08 6.68
C SER A 525 20.01 14.50 6.64
N ALA A 526 20.77 14.60 7.73
CA ALA A 526 22.11 14.04 7.81
C ALA A 526 22.11 12.52 8.04
N LEU A 527 23.21 11.86 7.64
CA LEU A 527 23.50 10.46 8.01
C LEU A 527 23.43 10.26 9.54
N PRO A 528 22.73 9.23 10.05
CA PRO A 528 22.74 8.92 11.48
C PRO A 528 24.18 8.72 12.01
N PRO A 529 24.58 9.32 13.15
CA PRO A 529 25.97 9.28 13.62
C PRO A 529 26.52 7.85 13.81
N GLU A 530 25.68 6.93 14.29
CA GLU A 530 26.00 5.50 14.41
C GLU A 530 26.31 4.86 13.05
N PHE A 531 25.54 5.20 12.01
CA PHE A 531 25.72 4.62 10.68
C PHE A 531 26.93 5.23 9.96
N ALA A 532 27.14 6.54 10.09
CA ALA A 532 28.37 7.18 9.62
C ALA A 532 29.62 6.59 10.30
N SER A 533 29.56 6.33 11.61
CA SER A 533 30.64 5.67 12.36
C SER A 533 30.85 4.22 11.92
N TRP A 534 29.77 3.49 11.65
CA TRP A 534 29.86 2.12 11.12
C TRP A 534 30.51 2.09 9.74
N ILE A 535 30.12 2.98 8.81
CA ILE A 535 30.72 3.09 7.47
C ILE A 535 32.23 3.32 7.58
N VAL A 536 32.66 4.31 8.36
CA VAL A 536 34.09 4.64 8.54
C VAL A 536 34.89 3.50 9.17
N ALA A 537 34.26 2.63 9.97
CA ALA A 537 34.92 1.51 10.64
C ALA A 537 34.88 0.17 9.87
N ASN A 538 34.03 0.02 8.84
CA ASN A 538 33.77 -1.26 8.18
C ASN A 538 33.89 -1.25 6.65
N GLU A 539 33.81 -0.08 6.00
CA GLU A 539 33.95 0.04 4.54
C GLU A 539 35.39 0.47 4.15
N PRO A 540 35.95 -0.07 3.06
CA PRO A 540 37.30 0.27 2.61
C PRO A 540 37.37 1.74 2.15
N SER A 541 38.49 2.41 2.43
CA SER A 541 38.68 3.78 1.99
C SER A 541 38.79 3.87 0.46
N ALA A 542 38.71 5.10 -0.06
CA ALA A 542 38.84 5.37 -1.48
C ALA A 542 40.19 4.91 -2.07
N ASP A 543 41.23 4.67 -1.28
CA ASP A 543 42.52 4.19 -1.76
C ASP A 543 42.73 2.69 -1.48
N ASP A 544 42.03 2.11 -0.52
CA ASP A 544 42.02 0.66 -0.27
C ASP A 544 41.31 -0.09 -1.41
N TRP A 545 40.09 0.31 -1.77
CA TRP A 545 39.33 -0.44 -2.79
C TRP A 545 39.94 -0.35 -4.19
N LYS A 546 40.67 0.72 -4.51
CA LYS A 546 41.43 0.84 -5.77
C LYS A 546 42.57 -0.18 -5.88
N GLN A 547 43.03 -0.75 -4.77
CA GLN A 547 44.04 -1.82 -4.73
C GLN A 547 43.40 -3.23 -4.81
N MET A 548 42.08 -3.35 -4.67
CA MET A 548 41.34 -4.61 -4.69
C MET A 548 41.04 -5.11 -6.12
N THR A 549 42.10 -5.37 -6.90
CA THR A 549 41.97 -5.81 -8.31
C THR A 549 41.53 -7.26 -8.47
N GLY A 550 41.67 -8.08 -7.41
CA GLY A 550 41.38 -9.51 -7.45
C GLY A 550 42.37 -10.31 -8.32
N ASP A 551 43.57 -9.78 -8.58
CA ASP A 551 44.67 -10.50 -9.24
C ASP A 551 45.30 -11.58 -8.35
N GLU A 552 45.11 -11.47 -7.04
CA GLU A 552 45.51 -12.43 -6.02
C GLU A 552 44.62 -13.69 -5.94
N PHE A 553 43.43 -13.67 -6.56
CA PHE A 553 42.46 -14.76 -6.47
C PHE A 553 42.79 -15.92 -7.43
N PRO A 554 42.91 -17.17 -6.93
CA PRO A 554 43.09 -18.35 -7.79
C PRO A 554 41.93 -18.62 -8.75
N HIS A 555 40.69 -18.37 -8.33
CA HIS A 555 39.50 -18.44 -9.19
C HIS A 555 39.00 -17.03 -9.52
N ARG A 556 38.92 -16.70 -10.81
CA ARG A 556 38.52 -15.38 -11.31
C ARG A 556 37.35 -15.52 -12.30
N PRO A 557 36.15 -15.92 -11.84
CA PRO A 557 34.99 -16.14 -12.70
C PRO A 557 34.50 -14.83 -13.35
N LEU A 558 34.08 -14.92 -14.61
CA LEU A 558 33.36 -13.83 -15.27
C LEU A 558 31.95 -13.71 -14.65
N ILE A 559 31.57 -12.49 -14.22
CA ILE A 559 30.23 -12.18 -13.72
C ILE A 559 29.44 -11.38 -14.77
N SER A 560 28.30 -11.92 -15.22
CA SER A 560 27.38 -11.22 -16.13
C SER A 560 26.30 -10.48 -15.34
N ILE A 561 26.35 -9.15 -15.29
CA ILE A 561 25.33 -8.33 -14.62
C ILE A 561 24.12 -8.18 -15.54
N ILE A 562 22.93 -8.56 -15.06
CA ILE A 562 21.67 -8.57 -15.81
C ILE A 562 20.92 -7.26 -15.52
N ILE A 563 20.68 -6.44 -16.54
CA ILE A 563 20.13 -5.08 -16.40
C ILE A 563 18.96 -4.85 -17.38
N PRO A 564 17.70 -5.01 -16.94
CA PRO A 564 16.51 -4.65 -17.72
C PRO A 564 16.23 -3.14 -17.60
N VAL A 565 16.27 -2.38 -18.69
CA VAL A 565 16.12 -0.90 -18.66
C VAL A 565 14.77 -0.46 -19.24
N TYR A 566 13.96 0.27 -18.45
CA TYR A 566 12.68 0.84 -18.89
C TYR A 566 12.26 2.07 -18.05
N LYS A 567 12.07 3.22 -18.70
CA LYS A 567 11.52 4.47 -18.12
C LYS A 567 12.25 5.00 -16.88
N VAL A 568 13.57 5.08 -17.02
CA VAL A 568 14.50 5.64 -16.04
C VAL A 568 15.03 7.00 -16.51
N PRO A 569 15.26 7.98 -15.60
CA PRO A 569 15.98 9.22 -15.93
C PRO A 569 17.41 8.97 -16.42
N SER A 570 17.91 9.80 -17.32
CA SER A 570 19.21 9.60 -17.99
C SER A 570 20.41 9.72 -17.05
N ASP A 571 20.31 10.60 -16.05
CA ASP A 571 21.28 10.79 -14.97
C ASP A 571 21.32 9.61 -13.99
N VAL A 572 20.13 9.10 -13.61
CA VAL A 572 19.97 7.92 -12.77
C VAL A 572 20.54 6.67 -13.46
N LEU A 573 20.24 6.47 -14.74
CA LEU A 573 20.82 5.38 -15.55
C LEU A 573 22.33 5.55 -15.74
N ALA A 574 22.82 6.78 -15.92
CA ALA A 574 24.26 7.04 -16.00
C ALA A 574 24.97 6.65 -14.70
N ALA A 575 24.40 6.97 -13.53
CA ALA A 575 24.96 6.59 -12.23
C ALA A 575 24.96 5.06 -12.03
N ALA A 576 23.89 4.36 -12.40
CA ALA A 576 23.82 2.90 -12.36
C ALA A 576 24.95 2.26 -13.19
N LEU A 577 25.11 2.69 -14.46
CA LEU A 577 26.14 2.17 -15.37
C LEU A 577 27.57 2.54 -14.91
N GLU A 578 27.80 3.75 -14.41
CA GLU A 578 29.12 4.17 -13.90
C GLU A 578 29.51 3.38 -12.63
N SER A 579 28.55 3.00 -11.78
CA SER A 579 28.83 2.12 -10.62
C SER A 579 29.37 0.73 -11.01
N ILE A 580 29.15 0.31 -12.27
CA ILE A 580 29.75 -0.88 -12.87
C ILE A 580 31.16 -0.58 -13.39
N VAL A 581 31.35 0.56 -14.07
CA VAL A 581 32.68 1.01 -14.55
C VAL A 581 33.68 1.09 -13.39
N LEU A 582 33.23 1.57 -12.24
CA LEU A 582 34.02 1.73 -11.01
C LEU A 582 34.32 0.41 -10.25
N GLN A 583 33.85 -0.75 -10.72
CA GLN A 583 34.11 -2.02 -10.03
C GLN A 583 35.60 -2.40 -10.07
N SER A 584 36.19 -2.54 -8.88
CA SER A 584 37.61 -2.84 -8.69
C SER A 584 38.02 -4.20 -9.28
N TYR A 585 37.13 -5.19 -9.21
CA TYR A 585 37.29 -6.47 -9.88
C TYR A 585 37.00 -6.33 -11.39
N PRO A 586 37.93 -6.67 -12.30
CA PRO A 586 37.80 -6.31 -13.72
C PRO A 586 36.98 -7.28 -14.57
N ASN A 587 36.80 -8.54 -14.15
CA ASN A 587 36.24 -9.61 -14.99
C ASN A 587 34.70 -9.68 -14.92
N TRP A 588 34.04 -8.70 -15.51
CA TRP A 588 32.58 -8.62 -15.62
C TRP A 588 32.11 -8.28 -17.03
N GLU A 589 30.83 -8.49 -17.29
CA GLU A 589 30.12 -7.93 -18.44
C GLU A 589 28.74 -7.41 -18.01
N ALA A 590 28.30 -6.28 -18.57
CA ALA A 590 26.99 -5.69 -18.32
C ALA A 590 26.04 -6.06 -19.47
N CYS A 591 25.11 -6.97 -19.21
CA CYS A 591 24.13 -7.50 -20.14
C CYS A 591 22.83 -6.67 -20.05
N ILE A 592 22.65 -5.75 -21.00
CA ILE A 592 21.60 -4.72 -20.96
C ILE A 592 20.47 -5.05 -21.94
N ALA A 593 19.24 -5.13 -21.42
CA ALA A 593 18.01 -5.27 -22.19
C ALA A 593 17.27 -3.93 -22.20
N TYR A 594 17.46 -3.13 -23.24
CA TYR A 594 16.84 -1.82 -23.37
C TYR A 594 15.45 -1.91 -24.00
N ALA A 595 14.39 -1.65 -23.22
CA ALA A 595 13.00 -1.96 -23.57
C ALA A 595 12.10 -0.72 -23.70
N ASP A 596 12.68 0.45 -24.00
CA ASP A 596 12.00 1.75 -23.97
C ASP A 596 12.18 2.56 -25.27
N ASP A 597 11.29 3.52 -25.48
CA ASP A 597 11.24 4.34 -26.69
C ASP A 597 12.25 5.51 -26.66
N ALA A 598 12.74 5.88 -25.47
CA ALA A 598 13.61 7.04 -25.28
C ALA A 598 14.97 6.89 -26.00
N GLU A 599 15.19 7.66 -27.06
CA GLU A 599 16.40 7.57 -27.87
C GLU A 599 17.66 8.12 -27.16
N GLU A 600 17.48 8.95 -26.14
CA GLU A 600 18.56 9.51 -25.32
C GLU A 600 19.26 8.42 -24.49
N ASN A 601 18.50 7.64 -23.72
CA ASN A 601 19.02 6.52 -22.94
C ASN A 601 19.62 5.41 -23.83
N TRP A 602 19.06 5.17 -25.02
CA TRP A 602 19.68 4.24 -25.98
C TRP A 602 21.05 4.72 -26.45
N LYS A 603 21.22 6.03 -26.71
CA LYS A 603 22.52 6.64 -27.03
C LYS A 603 23.48 6.62 -25.85
N LEU A 604 23.00 6.81 -24.62
CA LEU A 604 23.80 6.71 -23.40
C LEU A 604 24.39 5.29 -23.26
N VAL A 605 23.54 4.27 -23.28
CA VAL A 605 23.94 2.85 -23.26
C VAL A 605 24.90 2.53 -24.41
N GLY A 606 24.59 2.99 -25.63
CA GLY A 606 25.46 2.85 -26.80
C GLY A 606 26.83 3.52 -26.62
N SER A 607 26.92 4.63 -25.89
CA SER A 607 28.18 5.32 -25.62
C SER A 607 29.09 4.56 -24.64
N TYR A 608 28.52 3.86 -23.66
CA TYR A 608 29.27 2.93 -22.81
C TYR A 608 29.77 1.73 -23.61
N ALA A 609 28.92 1.09 -24.42
CA ALA A 609 29.29 -0.04 -25.29
C ALA A 609 30.32 0.29 -26.37
N GLN A 610 30.45 1.56 -26.77
CA GLN A 610 31.52 2.02 -27.67
C GLN A 610 32.86 2.24 -26.95
N ARG A 611 32.85 2.61 -25.66
CA ARG A 611 34.05 2.87 -24.85
C ARG A 611 34.61 1.59 -24.24
N ASP A 612 33.74 0.71 -23.76
CA ASP A 612 34.10 -0.54 -23.08
C ASP A 612 33.25 -1.70 -23.61
N ARG A 613 33.93 -2.71 -24.15
CA ARG A 613 33.33 -3.91 -24.77
C ARG A 613 32.66 -4.84 -23.76
N ARG A 614 32.86 -4.62 -22.45
CA ARG A 614 32.14 -5.33 -21.38
C ARG A 614 30.64 -4.95 -21.34
N PHE A 615 30.24 -3.80 -21.88
CA PHE A 615 28.83 -3.45 -22.03
C PHE A 615 28.24 -4.08 -23.29
N ARG A 616 27.33 -5.04 -23.11
CA ARG A 616 26.66 -5.80 -24.15
C ARG A 616 25.17 -5.50 -24.10
N ALA A 617 24.70 -4.65 -25.01
CA ALA A 617 23.32 -4.15 -25.01
C ALA A 617 22.52 -4.63 -26.22
N ILE A 618 21.24 -4.91 -26.01
CA ILE A 618 20.23 -5.13 -27.06
C ILE A 618 19.05 -4.19 -26.85
N ARG A 619 18.44 -3.76 -27.96
CA ARG A 619 17.17 -3.02 -27.95
C ARG A 619 16.03 -3.97 -28.25
N ILE A 620 15.00 -3.93 -27.41
CA ILE A 620 13.77 -4.71 -27.55
C ILE A 620 12.71 -3.76 -28.10
N GLU A 621 12.03 -4.15 -29.19
CA GLU A 621 11.07 -3.29 -29.89
C GLU A 621 9.90 -2.83 -29.00
N HIS A 622 9.47 -3.68 -28.06
CA HIS A 622 8.36 -3.44 -27.15
C HIS A 622 8.68 -4.03 -25.77
N ASN A 623 8.39 -3.30 -24.67
CA ASN A 623 8.46 -3.84 -23.31
C ASN A 623 7.50 -5.04 -23.14
N ARG A 624 8.00 -6.16 -22.59
CA ARG A 624 7.25 -7.42 -22.40
C ARG A 624 7.00 -7.80 -20.92
N GLY A 625 7.28 -6.90 -19.98
CA GLY A 625 7.28 -7.18 -18.54
C GLY A 625 8.70 -7.37 -17.99
N ILE A 626 8.87 -7.25 -16.67
CA ILE A 626 10.19 -7.21 -16.03
C ILE A 626 10.92 -8.55 -16.17
N SER A 627 10.23 -9.69 -15.97
CA SER A 627 10.81 -11.02 -16.19
C SER A 627 11.22 -11.24 -17.64
N ALA A 628 10.42 -10.75 -18.60
CA ALA A 628 10.69 -10.95 -20.01
C ALA A 628 11.92 -10.15 -20.46
N ASN A 629 12.02 -8.87 -20.06
CA ASN A 629 13.19 -8.04 -20.37
C ASN A 629 14.45 -8.59 -19.68
N SER A 630 14.34 -9.04 -18.42
CA SER A 630 15.45 -9.68 -17.69
C SER A 630 15.93 -10.96 -18.36
N ASN A 631 15.02 -11.76 -18.94
CA ASN A 631 15.36 -12.94 -19.73
C ASN A 631 16.04 -12.60 -21.07
N GLU A 632 15.71 -11.48 -21.71
CA GLU A 632 16.44 -11.02 -22.90
C GLU A 632 17.89 -10.62 -22.54
N ALA A 633 18.10 -9.92 -21.42
CA ALA A 633 19.44 -9.63 -20.90
C ALA A 633 20.20 -10.92 -20.52
N LEU A 634 19.56 -11.85 -19.84
CA LEU A 634 20.12 -13.15 -19.44
C LEU A 634 20.58 -14.01 -20.65
N ARG A 635 20.00 -13.83 -21.85
CA ARG A 635 20.46 -14.51 -23.07
C ARG A 635 21.81 -13.97 -23.58
N LEU A 636 22.21 -12.77 -23.19
CA LEU A 636 23.53 -12.25 -23.52
C LEU A 636 24.62 -12.88 -22.64
N ALA A 637 24.29 -13.17 -21.38
CA ALA A 637 25.24 -13.63 -20.38
C ALA A 637 26.10 -14.83 -20.84
N SER A 638 27.39 -14.74 -20.54
CA SER A 638 28.43 -15.73 -20.85
C SER A 638 29.27 -16.13 -19.63
N GLY A 639 29.15 -15.42 -18.51
CA GLY A 639 29.88 -15.68 -17.27
C GLY A 639 29.49 -16.97 -16.56
N GLU A 640 30.32 -17.39 -15.61
CA GLU A 640 30.05 -18.54 -14.72
C GLU A 640 28.96 -18.21 -13.70
N PHE A 641 28.89 -16.94 -13.30
CA PHE A 641 27.87 -16.38 -12.43
C PHE A 641 27.15 -15.22 -13.13
N ILE A 642 25.92 -14.97 -12.72
CA ILE A 642 25.20 -13.72 -13.02
C ILE A 642 25.11 -12.86 -11.76
N GLY A 643 25.03 -11.54 -11.92
CA GLY A 643 24.59 -10.60 -10.89
C GLY A 643 23.30 -9.91 -11.35
N LEU A 644 22.44 -9.44 -10.43
CA LEU A 644 21.27 -8.62 -10.78
C LEU A 644 21.49 -7.17 -10.38
N LEU A 645 21.15 -6.22 -11.25
CA LEU A 645 21.19 -4.79 -10.94
C LEU A 645 20.02 -4.09 -11.61
N ASP A 646 19.13 -3.50 -10.82
CA ASP A 646 18.06 -2.66 -11.32
C ASP A 646 18.64 -1.34 -11.87
N HIS A 647 17.99 -0.79 -12.89
CA HIS A 647 18.54 0.26 -13.75
C HIS A 647 18.65 1.65 -13.09
N ASP A 648 18.10 1.80 -11.89
CA ASP A 648 18.10 2.98 -11.04
C ASP A 648 19.02 2.87 -9.80
N ASP A 649 19.52 1.67 -9.50
CA ASP A 649 20.32 1.38 -8.31
C ASP A 649 21.83 1.39 -8.60
N THR A 650 22.66 1.36 -7.54
CA THR A 650 24.13 1.38 -7.69
C THR A 650 24.82 0.34 -6.82
N LEU A 651 26.00 -0.11 -7.29
CA LEU A 651 26.89 -1.01 -6.56
C LEU A 651 27.99 -0.25 -5.83
N ALA A 652 28.43 -0.74 -4.67
CA ALA A 652 29.66 -0.26 -4.05
C ALA A 652 30.87 -0.62 -4.94
N PRO A 653 31.92 0.21 -5.08
CA PRO A 653 33.05 -0.05 -5.98
C PRO A 653 33.81 -1.38 -5.75
N TRP A 654 33.71 -1.98 -4.57
CA TRP A 654 34.29 -3.28 -4.21
C TRP A 654 33.28 -4.45 -4.25
N ALA A 655 32.05 -4.23 -4.75
CA ALA A 655 30.97 -5.21 -4.68
C ALA A 655 31.31 -6.54 -5.37
N LEU A 656 31.78 -6.49 -6.63
CA LEU A 656 32.18 -7.70 -7.36
C LEU A 656 33.43 -8.34 -6.76
N TYR A 657 34.38 -7.55 -6.26
CA TYR A 657 35.58 -8.08 -5.59
C TYR A 657 35.21 -8.87 -4.33
N ALA A 658 34.33 -8.33 -3.46
CA ALA A 658 33.88 -9.01 -2.26
C ALA A 658 33.09 -10.30 -2.55
N MET A 659 32.27 -10.30 -3.61
CA MET A 659 31.58 -11.50 -4.10
C MET A 659 32.58 -12.57 -4.60
N VAL A 660 33.59 -12.20 -5.39
CA VAL A 660 34.60 -13.14 -5.90
C VAL A 660 35.54 -13.62 -4.80
N LYS A 661 35.89 -12.77 -3.84
CA LYS A 661 36.58 -13.18 -2.61
C LYS A 661 35.81 -14.32 -1.92
N LYS A 662 34.49 -14.16 -1.75
CA LYS A 662 33.67 -15.19 -1.11
C LYS A 662 33.56 -16.48 -1.92
N ILE A 663 33.55 -16.41 -3.26
CA ILE A 663 33.65 -17.58 -4.15
C ILE A 663 35.00 -18.32 -3.98
N ASN A 664 36.09 -17.62 -3.68
CA ASN A 664 37.39 -18.24 -3.40
C ASN A 664 37.48 -18.83 -1.98
N GLU A 665 36.91 -18.15 -0.98
CA GLU A 665 36.73 -18.70 0.38
C GLU A 665 35.82 -19.94 0.41
N VAL A 666 34.83 -19.99 -0.49
CA VAL A 666 33.75 -20.99 -0.50
C VAL A 666 33.49 -21.47 -1.95
N PRO A 667 34.32 -22.39 -2.50
CA PRO A 667 34.25 -22.79 -3.92
C PRO A 667 32.96 -23.53 -4.34
N ASP A 668 32.19 -24.03 -3.37
CA ASP A 668 30.87 -24.64 -3.59
C ASP A 668 29.70 -23.64 -3.47
N ALA A 669 29.99 -22.34 -3.26
CA ALA A 669 28.98 -21.28 -3.30
C ALA A 669 28.31 -21.21 -4.68
N ASP A 670 26.98 -21.25 -4.65
CA ASP A 670 26.11 -21.26 -5.82
C ASP A 670 25.13 -20.09 -5.83
N PHE A 671 24.88 -19.49 -4.67
CA PHE A 671 24.11 -18.27 -4.49
C PHE A 671 24.80 -17.41 -3.43
N LEU A 672 25.09 -16.14 -3.73
CA LEU A 672 25.73 -15.19 -2.83
C LEU A 672 24.88 -13.93 -2.69
N TYR A 673 24.73 -13.44 -1.46
CA TYR A 673 24.00 -12.20 -1.15
C TYR A 673 24.80 -11.33 -0.19
N SER A 674 24.63 -10.02 -0.28
CA SER A 674 25.26 -9.04 0.60
C SER A 674 24.27 -8.22 1.39
N ASP A 675 24.75 -7.43 2.35
CA ASP A 675 23.96 -6.37 2.95
C ASP A 675 23.66 -5.26 1.93
N LYS A 676 22.66 -4.43 2.24
CA LYS A 676 22.26 -3.27 1.42
C LYS A 676 22.01 -2.06 2.29
N ASP A 677 22.03 -0.86 1.71
CA ASP A 677 21.29 0.29 2.22
C ASP A 677 20.35 0.89 1.15
N CYS A 678 19.72 2.01 1.47
CA CYS A 678 19.00 2.81 0.48
C CYS A 678 19.75 4.13 0.23
N ILE A 679 19.59 4.68 -0.97
CA ILE A 679 20.03 6.03 -1.31
C ILE A 679 18.84 6.93 -1.66
N SER A 680 19.00 8.24 -1.41
CA SER A 680 18.07 9.29 -1.80
C SER A 680 17.87 9.35 -3.32
N VAL A 681 16.83 10.07 -3.79
CA VAL A 681 16.51 10.24 -5.22
C VAL A 681 17.73 10.68 -6.04
N ASP A 682 18.47 11.66 -5.54
CA ASP A 682 19.69 12.21 -6.14
C ASP A 682 20.94 11.33 -5.92
N GLY A 683 20.87 10.33 -5.03
CA GLY A 683 21.97 9.41 -4.70
C GLY A 683 22.96 9.93 -3.66
N ASN A 684 22.78 11.15 -3.13
CA ASN A 684 23.77 11.81 -2.26
C ASN A 684 23.73 11.38 -0.79
N LEU A 685 22.61 10.80 -0.31
CA LEU A 685 22.43 10.39 1.08
C LEU A 685 22.16 8.88 1.19
N ARG A 686 22.96 8.17 1.98
CA ARG A 686 22.77 6.76 2.34
C ARG A 686 21.99 6.62 3.65
N ILE A 687 21.01 5.73 3.71
CA ILE A 687 20.08 5.54 4.84
C ILE A 687 19.60 4.08 4.94
N GLY A 688 18.93 3.71 6.03
CA GLY A 688 18.15 2.48 6.11
C GLY A 688 18.91 1.20 5.73
N PRO A 689 20.09 0.95 6.34
CA PRO A 689 20.83 -0.28 6.11
C PRO A 689 20.00 -1.50 6.52
N LEU A 690 20.15 -2.59 5.78
CA LEU A 690 19.61 -3.91 6.12
C LEU A 690 20.78 -4.90 6.15
N PHE A 691 21.26 -5.13 7.36
CA PHE A 691 22.25 -6.11 7.75
C PHE A 691 21.59 -7.48 7.89
N LYS A 692 22.03 -8.44 7.07
CA LYS A 692 21.32 -9.70 6.83
C LYS A 692 21.93 -10.83 7.66
N PRO A 693 21.13 -11.74 8.23
CA PRO A 693 21.66 -12.93 8.90
C PRO A 693 22.36 -13.84 7.89
N GLU A 694 23.09 -14.86 8.38
CA GLU A 694 23.38 -16.05 7.56
C GLU A 694 22.07 -16.74 7.10
N TRP A 695 22.19 -17.66 6.15
CA TRP A 695 21.09 -18.19 5.34
C TRP A 695 19.88 -18.58 6.18
N SER A 696 18.80 -17.80 5.99
CA SER A 696 17.55 -17.92 6.74
C SER A 696 16.40 -18.18 5.76
N PRO A 697 16.34 -19.37 5.12
CA PRO A 697 15.36 -19.68 4.08
C PRO A 697 13.90 -19.54 4.56
N GLU A 698 13.64 -19.69 5.86
CA GLU A 698 12.29 -19.51 6.41
C GLU A 698 11.89 -18.02 6.47
N MET A 699 12.84 -17.09 6.55
CA MET A 699 12.57 -15.64 6.54
C MET A 699 12.05 -15.15 5.18
N LEU A 700 12.34 -15.90 4.11
CA LEU A 700 11.75 -15.70 2.79
C LEU A 700 10.27 -16.10 2.70
N TYR A 701 9.64 -16.61 3.77
CA TYR A 701 8.17 -16.69 3.84
C TYR A 701 7.53 -15.37 4.31
N SER A 702 8.26 -14.51 5.04
CA SER A 702 7.79 -13.17 5.42
C SER A 702 8.11 -12.10 4.36
N VAL A 703 9.33 -12.12 3.83
CA VAL A 703 9.88 -10.98 3.05
C VAL A 703 10.99 -11.43 2.09
N ASN A 704 11.15 -10.75 0.94
CA ASN A 704 12.37 -10.87 0.13
C ASN A 704 13.58 -10.16 0.79
N TYR A 705 14.08 -10.67 1.92
CA TYR A 705 15.19 -10.05 2.64
C TYR A 705 16.51 -10.04 1.86
N LEU A 706 16.62 -10.90 0.82
CA LEU A 706 17.78 -10.95 -0.07
C LEU A 706 17.92 -9.69 -0.93
N THR A 707 16.84 -8.95 -1.20
CA THR A 707 16.79 -7.77 -2.08
C THR A 707 17.37 -8.05 -3.48
N HIS A 708 17.73 -7.06 -4.28
CA HIS A 708 17.99 -7.25 -5.72
C HIS A 708 19.38 -7.83 -6.05
N PHE A 709 20.48 -7.15 -5.70
CA PHE A 709 21.83 -7.65 -6.03
C PHE A 709 22.22 -8.92 -5.25
N ASN A 710 22.25 -10.02 -5.99
CA ASN A 710 22.70 -11.33 -5.58
C ASN A 710 23.52 -11.91 -6.74
N VAL A 711 24.58 -12.65 -6.43
CA VAL A 711 25.44 -13.31 -7.42
C VAL A 711 25.12 -14.81 -7.44
N MET A 712 24.69 -15.34 -8.59
CA MET A 712 24.10 -16.67 -8.72
C MET A 712 24.81 -17.49 -9.80
N ARG A 713 25.05 -18.79 -9.56
CA ARG A 713 25.69 -19.65 -10.56
C ARG A 713 24.80 -19.81 -11.79
N HIS A 714 25.35 -19.44 -12.94
CA HIS A 714 24.60 -19.27 -14.19
C HIS A 714 24.05 -20.59 -14.73
N SER A 715 24.73 -21.72 -14.50
CA SER A 715 24.20 -23.05 -14.87
C SER A 715 22.90 -23.38 -14.14
N ILE A 716 22.79 -23.04 -12.85
CA ILE A 716 21.57 -23.28 -12.05
C ILE A 716 20.45 -22.34 -12.51
N VAL A 717 20.75 -21.06 -12.75
CA VAL A 717 19.78 -20.10 -13.31
C VAL A 717 19.20 -20.58 -14.65
N LYS A 718 20.02 -21.21 -15.49
CA LYS A 718 19.59 -21.87 -16.74
C LYS A 718 18.76 -23.13 -16.48
N GLU A 719 19.18 -23.99 -15.55
CA GLU A 719 18.43 -25.20 -15.15
C GLU A 719 17.01 -24.88 -14.68
N VAL A 720 16.84 -23.83 -13.87
CA VAL A 720 15.53 -23.42 -13.34
C VAL A 720 14.70 -22.57 -14.30
N GLY A 721 15.20 -22.28 -15.50
CA GLY A 721 14.47 -21.60 -16.56
C GLY A 721 14.43 -20.06 -16.52
N GLY A 722 15.33 -19.40 -15.76
CA GLY A 722 15.39 -17.94 -15.70
C GLY A 722 14.19 -17.29 -14.98
N PHE A 723 13.78 -16.08 -15.41
CA PHE A 723 12.69 -15.33 -14.79
C PHE A 723 11.32 -15.75 -15.32
N ARG A 724 10.27 -15.64 -14.49
CA ARG A 724 8.90 -16.13 -14.80
C ARG A 724 7.88 -14.99 -14.87
N PRO A 725 7.39 -14.58 -16.07
CA PRO A 725 6.46 -13.47 -16.23
C PRO A 725 5.18 -13.56 -15.40
N GLU A 726 4.75 -14.78 -15.03
CA GLU A 726 3.63 -14.98 -14.12
C GLU A 726 3.89 -14.57 -12.65
N THR A 727 5.11 -14.12 -12.35
CA THR A 727 5.56 -13.59 -11.05
C THR A 727 6.07 -12.14 -11.12
N ASP A 728 5.84 -11.40 -12.22
CA ASP A 728 6.22 -9.99 -12.34
C ASP A 728 5.76 -9.15 -11.13
N GLY A 729 6.69 -8.41 -10.51
CA GLY A 729 6.51 -7.75 -9.20
C GLY A 729 7.00 -8.57 -7.99
N ALA A 730 7.44 -9.81 -8.22
CA ALA A 730 8.08 -10.73 -7.27
C ALA A 730 9.14 -11.63 -7.96
N GLN A 731 9.52 -11.33 -9.21
CA GLN A 731 10.26 -12.23 -10.10
C GLN A 731 11.64 -12.62 -9.57
N ASP A 732 12.29 -11.72 -8.82
CA ASP A 732 13.59 -11.96 -8.20
C ASP A 732 13.44 -12.98 -7.05
N TRP A 733 12.45 -12.77 -6.18
CA TRP A 733 12.11 -13.66 -5.05
C TRP A 733 11.79 -15.08 -5.54
N ASP A 734 11.09 -15.21 -6.68
CA ASP A 734 10.81 -16.49 -7.31
C ASP A 734 12.05 -17.16 -7.90
N LEU A 735 12.92 -16.39 -8.56
CA LEU A 735 14.20 -16.89 -9.03
C LEU A 735 15.08 -17.35 -7.86
N PHE A 736 15.17 -16.56 -6.78
CA PHE A 736 15.97 -16.89 -5.60
C PHE A 736 15.50 -18.17 -4.94
N PHE A 737 14.18 -18.36 -4.78
CA PHE A 737 13.66 -19.63 -4.28
C PHE A 737 14.08 -20.80 -5.17
N ARG A 738 13.84 -20.73 -6.49
CA ARG A 738 14.17 -21.84 -7.40
C ARG A 738 15.68 -22.12 -7.47
N VAL A 739 16.54 -21.09 -7.45
CA VAL A 739 18.00 -21.26 -7.47
C VAL A 739 18.50 -21.80 -6.13
N THR A 740 18.05 -21.25 -4.99
CA THR A 740 18.49 -21.74 -3.66
C THR A 740 17.99 -23.15 -3.33
N GLU A 741 16.89 -23.60 -3.94
CA GLU A 741 16.42 -25.00 -3.93
C GLU A 741 17.29 -25.95 -4.78
N ARG A 742 18.29 -25.43 -5.50
CA ARG A 742 19.25 -26.19 -6.33
C ARG A 742 20.72 -25.92 -5.98
N SER A 743 21.02 -24.82 -5.29
CA SER A 743 22.34 -24.48 -4.77
C SER A 743 22.86 -25.52 -3.78
N ARG A 744 24.11 -25.96 -3.94
CA ARG A 744 24.85 -26.75 -2.94
C ARG A 744 25.12 -25.93 -1.68
N ARG A 745 25.41 -24.63 -1.86
CA ARG A 745 25.62 -23.68 -0.78
C ARG A 745 25.12 -22.27 -1.14
N VAL A 746 24.41 -21.67 -0.20
CA VAL A 746 24.05 -20.25 -0.17
C VAL A 746 25.00 -19.54 0.79
N SER A 747 25.52 -18.36 0.45
CA SER A 747 26.54 -17.67 1.25
C SER A 747 26.26 -16.17 1.43
N ARG A 748 26.37 -15.69 2.67
CA ARG A 748 26.41 -14.26 2.97
C ARG A 748 27.81 -13.70 2.68
N VAL A 749 27.84 -12.53 2.06
CA VAL A 749 28.98 -11.62 1.99
C VAL A 749 28.69 -10.46 2.93
N ILE A 750 29.43 -10.32 4.02
CA ILE A 750 29.22 -9.24 4.99
C ILE A 750 29.73 -7.93 4.39
N GLY A 751 28.92 -6.87 4.50
CA GLY A 751 29.21 -5.55 3.95
C GLY A 751 28.10 -5.05 3.04
N ILE A 752 27.88 -3.74 3.04
CA ILE A 752 26.92 -3.08 2.15
C ILE A 752 27.54 -2.99 0.76
N LEU A 753 27.04 -3.80 -0.18
CA LEU A 753 27.51 -3.81 -1.57
C LEU A 753 26.46 -3.28 -2.55
N TYR A 754 25.26 -2.95 -2.06
CA TYR A 754 24.11 -2.51 -2.85
C TYR A 754 23.44 -1.27 -2.25
N HIS A 755 23.10 -0.31 -3.10
CA HIS A 755 22.49 0.96 -2.73
C HIS A 755 21.16 1.13 -3.48
N TRP A 756 20.04 0.90 -2.78
CA TRP A 756 18.69 0.92 -3.36
C TRP A 756 18.11 2.34 -3.42
N ARG A 757 17.89 2.90 -4.62
CA ARG A 757 17.39 4.26 -4.81
C ARG A 757 15.90 4.37 -4.50
N MET A 758 15.58 5.30 -3.61
CA MET A 758 14.19 5.61 -3.25
C MET A 758 13.55 6.56 -4.26
N ILE A 759 13.10 6.04 -5.40
CA ILE A 759 12.25 6.79 -6.35
C ILE A 759 10.76 6.48 -6.12
N ALA A 760 9.87 7.44 -6.43
CA ALA A 760 8.43 7.33 -6.20
C ALA A 760 7.73 6.18 -6.97
N THR A 761 8.39 5.61 -7.98
CA THR A 761 7.95 4.44 -8.76
C THR A 761 8.49 3.11 -8.24
N SER A 762 9.44 3.12 -7.29
CA SER A 762 10.03 1.93 -6.67
C SER A 762 9.07 1.26 -5.68
N VAL A 763 9.34 0.00 -5.32
CA VAL A 763 8.63 -0.70 -4.22
C VAL A 763 9.21 -0.31 -2.85
N ALA A 764 10.36 0.38 -2.82
CA ALA A 764 10.99 0.91 -1.62
C ALA A 764 10.08 1.84 -0.77
N THR A 765 9.06 2.46 -1.39
CA THR A 765 8.07 3.32 -0.71
C THR A 765 6.86 2.57 -0.15
N GLY A 766 6.75 1.25 -0.40
CA GLY A 766 5.77 0.37 0.26
C GLY A 766 4.98 -0.55 -0.67
N ILE A 767 4.54 -1.70 -0.12
CA ILE A 767 3.79 -2.76 -0.82
C ILE A 767 2.47 -2.23 -1.44
N ALA A 768 1.88 -1.19 -0.85
CA ALA A 768 0.63 -0.58 -1.32
C ALA A 768 0.70 0.02 -2.74
N ALA A 769 1.90 0.31 -3.27
CA ALA A 769 2.06 0.98 -4.56
C ALA A 769 1.51 0.18 -5.77
N LYS A 770 1.52 -1.17 -5.71
CA LYS A 770 1.28 -2.03 -6.88
C LYS A 770 0.53 -3.33 -6.51
N PRO A 771 -0.81 -3.37 -6.59
CA PRO A 771 -1.61 -4.55 -6.18
C PRO A 771 -1.27 -5.88 -6.89
N TYR A 772 -0.66 -5.84 -8.08
CA TYR A 772 -0.19 -7.04 -8.76
C TYR A 772 1.02 -7.69 -8.07
N ALA A 773 1.87 -6.91 -7.41
CA ALA A 773 3.06 -7.43 -6.73
C ALA A 773 2.69 -8.38 -5.59
N LEU A 774 1.66 -8.05 -4.80
CA LEU A 774 1.13 -8.94 -3.76
C LEU A 774 0.64 -10.29 -4.32
N GLN A 775 0.07 -10.30 -5.53
CA GLN A 775 -0.34 -11.54 -6.20
C GLN A 775 0.87 -12.35 -6.68
N GLY A 776 1.89 -11.69 -7.23
CA GLY A 776 3.17 -12.31 -7.61
C GLY A 776 3.88 -12.93 -6.39
N GLN A 777 3.96 -12.21 -5.28
CA GLN A 777 4.59 -12.66 -4.02
C GLN A 777 3.85 -13.85 -3.42
N LEU A 778 2.52 -13.78 -3.30
CA LEU A 778 1.70 -14.89 -2.80
C LEU A 778 1.79 -16.13 -3.69
N ARG A 779 1.89 -15.95 -5.02
CA ARG A 779 2.14 -17.04 -5.96
C ARG A 779 3.53 -17.65 -5.77
N THR A 780 4.55 -16.81 -5.66
CA THR A 780 5.95 -17.21 -5.45
C THR A 780 6.11 -18.13 -4.24
N ILE A 781 5.48 -17.77 -3.11
CA ILE A 781 5.46 -18.58 -1.89
C ILE A 781 4.67 -19.88 -2.09
N LYS A 782 3.50 -19.85 -2.73
CA LYS A 782 2.68 -21.05 -2.99
C LYS A 782 3.38 -22.03 -3.95
N ASP A 783 4.04 -21.53 -4.98
CA ASP A 783 4.82 -22.34 -5.92
C ASP A 783 6.00 -23.02 -5.18
N ARG A 784 6.65 -22.35 -4.20
CA ARG A 784 7.65 -23.00 -3.33
C ARG A 784 7.06 -24.10 -2.44
N ILE A 785 5.95 -23.83 -1.75
CA ILE A 785 5.26 -24.83 -0.90
C ILE A 785 4.93 -26.08 -1.71
N ASN A 786 4.45 -25.90 -2.94
CA ASN A 786 4.17 -27.00 -3.87
C ASN A 786 5.44 -27.74 -4.32
N ARG A 787 6.53 -27.03 -4.66
CA ARG A 787 7.80 -27.66 -5.09
C ARG A 787 8.49 -28.45 -3.96
N LEU A 788 8.38 -27.98 -2.72
CA LEU A 788 8.88 -28.66 -1.52
C LEU A 788 7.90 -29.71 -0.97
N ALA A 789 6.74 -29.91 -1.61
CA ALA A 789 5.66 -30.81 -1.19
C ALA A 789 5.22 -30.64 0.28
N LEU A 790 5.33 -29.43 0.83
CA LEU A 790 5.00 -29.16 2.22
C LEU A 790 3.48 -29.29 2.46
N PRO A 791 3.03 -29.94 3.54
CA PRO A 791 1.62 -30.04 3.90
C PRO A 791 1.08 -28.72 4.49
N ALA A 792 1.15 -27.64 3.71
CA ALA A 792 0.81 -26.28 4.15
C ALA A 792 0.12 -25.46 3.04
N SER A 793 -0.31 -24.27 3.41
CA SER A 793 -0.76 -23.21 2.51
C SER A 793 -0.23 -21.85 3.00
N ALA A 794 -0.32 -20.83 2.15
CA ALA A 794 0.08 -19.46 2.50
C ALA A 794 -1.08 -18.46 2.31
N GLU A 795 -1.20 -17.54 3.25
CA GLU A 795 -2.14 -16.42 3.25
C GLU A 795 -1.40 -15.09 3.50
N PRO A 796 -1.82 -13.95 2.91
CA PRO A 796 -1.34 -12.63 3.32
C PRO A 796 -1.67 -12.37 4.79
N HIS A 797 -0.79 -11.67 5.51
CA HIS A 797 -0.95 -11.41 6.94
C HIS A 797 -0.33 -10.07 7.35
N ASP A 798 -1.15 -9.18 7.91
CA ASP A 798 -0.88 -7.76 8.13
C ASP A 798 0.44 -7.46 8.88
N GLU A 799 0.83 -8.33 9.80
CA GLU A 799 2.01 -8.13 10.66
C GLU A 799 3.34 -8.62 10.08
N CYS A 800 3.33 -9.55 9.11
CA CYS A 800 4.52 -10.30 8.71
C CYS A 800 4.65 -10.53 7.19
N GLY A 801 3.81 -9.88 6.38
CA GLY A 801 3.69 -10.12 4.94
C GLY A 801 2.81 -11.32 4.64
N PHE A 802 3.26 -12.53 4.98
CA PHE A 802 2.52 -13.78 4.77
C PHE A 802 2.67 -14.74 5.95
N ARG A 803 1.61 -15.52 6.21
CA ARG A 803 1.55 -16.56 7.23
C ARG A 803 1.45 -17.93 6.57
N ILE A 804 2.16 -18.92 7.13
CA ILE A 804 2.11 -20.31 6.69
C ILE A 804 1.12 -21.08 7.57
N ARG A 805 0.09 -21.66 6.94
CA ARG A 805 -0.93 -22.46 7.62
C ARG A 805 -0.72 -23.93 7.30
N TRP A 806 -0.28 -24.68 8.30
CA TRP A 806 -0.08 -26.12 8.22
C TRP A 806 -1.41 -26.87 8.17
N ASN A 807 -1.51 -27.85 7.28
CA ASN A 807 -2.68 -28.71 7.18
C ASN A 807 -2.81 -29.55 8.46
N SER A 808 -4.04 -29.74 8.93
CA SER A 808 -4.35 -30.34 10.24
C SER A 808 -4.20 -31.86 10.29
N GLN A 809 -3.01 -32.37 9.96
CA GLN A 809 -2.64 -33.74 10.33
C GLN A 809 -2.86 -33.94 11.85
N PRO A 810 -3.40 -35.09 12.27
CA PRO A 810 -3.51 -35.40 13.69
C PRO A 810 -2.10 -35.59 14.25
N TRP A 811 -1.77 -34.75 15.22
CA TRP A 811 -0.54 -34.81 15.99
C TRP A 811 -0.87 -34.25 17.37
N GLU A 812 -0.21 -34.81 18.38
CA GLU A 812 -0.30 -34.35 19.76
C GLU A 812 1.06 -33.82 20.22
N ALA A 813 1.05 -33.09 21.33
CA ALA A 813 2.24 -32.63 22.03
C ALA A 813 2.21 -33.06 23.50
N ASP A 814 3.38 -33.41 24.02
CA ASP A 814 3.63 -33.50 25.45
C ASP A 814 4.32 -32.20 25.90
N ILE A 815 3.75 -31.54 26.93
CA ILE A 815 4.28 -30.30 27.49
C ILE A 815 5.23 -30.64 28.63
N VAL A 816 6.46 -30.14 28.59
CA VAL A 816 7.49 -30.35 29.63
C VAL A 816 7.78 -29.03 30.34
N ILE A 817 7.64 -29.01 31.66
CA ILE A 817 7.82 -27.82 32.51
C ILE A 817 8.96 -28.07 33.50
N ASP A 818 9.99 -27.22 33.48
CA ASP A 818 10.93 -27.10 34.62
C ASP A 818 10.26 -26.28 35.72
N ALA A 819 10.18 -26.84 36.92
CA ALA A 819 9.58 -26.23 38.10
C ALA A 819 10.59 -25.97 39.23
N GLU A 820 11.88 -26.25 39.03
CA GLU A 820 12.92 -26.21 40.08
C GLU A 820 13.08 -24.84 40.77
N GLN A 821 12.63 -23.75 40.14
CA GLN A 821 12.78 -22.37 40.62
C GLN A 821 11.46 -21.58 40.56
N SER A 822 10.32 -22.18 40.92
CA SER A 822 9.02 -21.50 40.85
C SER A 822 7.99 -21.98 41.87
N ASP A 823 7.29 -21.03 42.48
CA ASP A 823 6.23 -21.29 43.45
C ASP A 823 5.12 -22.17 42.86
N ALA A 824 4.57 -23.08 43.67
CA ALA A 824 3.53 -24.01 43.22
C ALA A 824 2.30 -23.31 42.63
N SER A 825 1.93 -22.13 43.15
CA SER A 825 0.85 -21.29 42.61
C SER A 825 1.11 -20.81 41.19
N ARG A 826 2.35 -20.41 40.85
CA ARG A 826 2.72 -19.98 39.50
C ARG A 826 2.62 -21.14 38.49
N ILE A 827 2.94 -22.34 38.92
CA ILE A 827 2.81 -23.55 38.10
C ILE A 827 1.32 -23.91 37.94
N ASP A 828 0.51 -23.76 38.98
CA ASP A 828 -0.95 -24.01 38.89
C ASP A 828 -1.65 -22.99 37.97
N ASP A 829 -1.27 -21.70 38.04
CA ASP A 829 -1.67 -20.65 37.09
C ASP A 829 -1.28 -21.01 35.64
N LEU A 830 -0.05 -21.51 35.43
CA LEU A 830 0.43 -21.94 34.11
C LEU A 830 -0.37 -23.14 33.58
N LEU A 831 -0.64 -24.15 34.41
CA LEU A 831 -1.48 -25.29 34.06
C LEU A 831 -2.89 -24.86 33.65
N MET A 832 -3.45 -23.83 34.30
CA MET A 832 -4.75 -23.25 33.98
C MET A 832 -4.72 -22.42 32.69
N ALA A 833 -3.63 -21.69 32.43
CA ALA A 833 -3.44 -20.88 31.22
C ALA A 833 -3.14 -21.72 29.96
N LEU A 834 -2.51 -22.90 30.09
CA LEU A 834 -2.20 -23.80 28.97
C LEU A 834 -3.48 -24.26 28.24
N PRO A 835 -3.57 -24.15 26.90
CA PRO A 835 -4.68 -24.67 26.12
C PRO A 835 -4.66 -26.21 26.12
N GLN A 836 -5.84 -26.83 26.02
CA GLN A 836 -5.96 -28.30 26.01
C GLN A 836 -5.95 -28.93 24.61
N GLU A 837 -6.09 -28.13 23.54
CA GLU A 837 -6.08 -28.65 22.18
C GLU A 837 -4.70 -29.22 21.84
N ARG A 838 -4.67 -30.45 21.30
CA ARG A 838 -3.45 -31.22 20.97
C ARG A 838 -2.52 -31.56 22.15
N VAL A 839 -2.83 -31.19 23.39
CA VAL A 839 -2.01 -31.60 24.54
C VAL A 839 -2.40 -32.99 25.04
N ARG A 840 -1.48 -33.94 24.81
CA ARG A 840 -1.57 -35.34 25.23
C ARG A 840 -1.32 -35.49 26.71
N SER A 841 -0.17 -35.02 27.18
CA SER A 841 0.18 -34.96 28.59
C SER A 841 0.90 -33.66 28.96
N VAL A 842 0.92 -33.37 30.26
CA VAL A 842 1.77 -32.33 30.85
C VAL A 842 2.65 -33.00 31.89
N VAL A 843 3.95 -32.79 31.78
CA VAL A 843 4.98 -33.35 32.64
C VAL A 843 5.68 -32.21 33.38
N ILE A 844 5.51 -32.16 34.69
CA ILE A 844 6.24 -31.26 35.60
C ILE A 844 7.45 -32.02 36.12
N ALA A 845 8.64 -31.41 36.04
CA ALA A 845 9.86 -31.93 36.63
C ALA A 845 10.33 -30.98 37.74
N ILE A 846 10.47 -31.51 38.96
CA ILE A 846 10.78 -30.74 40.17
C ILE A 846 11.69 -31.56 41.10
N ALA A 847 12.63 -30.91 41.79
CA ALA A 847 13.57 -31.59 42.69
C ALA A 847 12.99 -31.89 44.09
N GLU A 848 11.99 -31.14 44.53
CA GLU A 848 11.36 -31.26 45.86
C GLU A 848 10.11 -32.15 45.81
N GLU A 849 9.88 -32.93 46.87
CA GLU A 849 8.77 -33.90 46.95
C GLU A 849 7.39 -33.21 46.91
N THR A 850 6.76 -33.23 45.74
CA THR A 850 5.58 -32.42 45.42
C THR A 850 4.43 -33.28 44.92
N THR A 851 3.23 -33.10 45.48
CA THR A 851 2.04 -33.90 45.16
C THR A 851 1.11 -33.19 44.18
N ARG A 852 0.08 -33.88 43.67
CA ARG A 852 -0.99 -33.23 42.89
C ARG A 852 -1.78 -32.20 43.70
N ASP A 853 -1.83 -32.32 45.02
CA ASP A 853 -2.57 -31.42 45.91
C ASP A 853 -1.90 -30.03 46.02
N ASN A 854 -0.62 -29.92 45.63
CA ASN A 854 0.11 -28.65 45.47
C ASN A 854 -0.37 -27.83 44.26
N TYR A 855 -1.08 -28.47 43.31
CA TYR A 855 -1.56 -27.87 42.06
C TYR A 855 -3.08 -28.10 41.90
N PRO A 856 -3.92 -27.60 42.82
CA PRO A 856 -5.31 -28.03 42.93
C PRO A 856 -6.17 -27.74 41.69
N TRP A 857 -5.95 -26.62 40.99
CA TRP A 857 -6.75 -26.25 39.82
C TRP A 857 -6.25 -26.96 38.55
N GLY A 858 -4.94 -27.02 38.37
CA GLY A 858 -4.26 -27.70 37.27
C GLY A 858 -4.40 -29.21 37.33
N ALA A 859 -4.26 -29.83 38.50
CA ALA A 859 -4.51 -31.26 38.68
C ALA A 859 -5.98 -31.62 38.40
N ALA A 860 -6.95 -30.76 38.78
CA ALA A 860 -8.35 -30.95 38.41
C ALA A 860 -8.61 -30.76 36.90
N ARG A 861 -7.90 -29.82 36.25
CA ARG A 861 -8.01 -29.53 34.81
C ARG A 861 -7.43 -30.62 33.91
N TRP A 862 -6.31 -31.21 34.31
CA TRP A 862 -5.55 -32.17 33.50
C TRP A 862 -5.76 -33.62 33.91
N GLY A 863 -6.07 -33.88 35.19
CA GLY A 863 -6.40 -35.20 35.71
C GLY A 863 -5.28 -36.22 35.47
N GLU A 864 -5.61 -37.34 34.83
CA GLU A 864 -4.65 -38.40 34.47
C GLU A 864 -3.57 -37.94 33.46
N ARG A 865 -3.80 -36.86 32.70
CA ARG A 865 -2.81 -36.29 31.77
C ARG A 865 -1.68 -35.53 32.46
N LEU A 866 -1.78 -35.26 33.78
CA LEU A 866 -0.72 -34.56 34.54
C LEU A 866 0.21 -35.56 35.23
N THR A 867 1.48 -35.60 34.81
CA THR A 867 2.55 -36.35 35.48
C THR A 867 3.47 -35.40 36.23
N ILE A 868 3.82 -35.74 37.48
CA ILE A 868 4.83 -35.03 38.27
C ILE A 868 6.00 -35.98 38.47
N LEU A 869 7.18 -35.57 38.01
CA LEU A 869 8.45 -36.27 38.20
C LEU A 869 9.20 -35.62 39.37
N GLN A 870 9.45 -36.40 40.42
CA GLN A 870 10.24 -36.01 41.60
C GLN A 870 11.74 -36.06 41.27
N LYS A 871 12.13 -35.34 40.21
CA LYS A 871 13.50 -35.21 39.71
C LYS A 871 13.62 -33.98 38.80
N SER A 872 14.65 -33.15 39.00
CA SER A 872 14.97 -32.03 38.10
C SER A 872 15.34 -32.52 36.70
N LEU A 873 15.01 -31.75 35.66
CA LEU A 873 15.45 -32.02 34.28
C LEU A 873 16.98 -32.11 34.15
N ARG A 874 17.72 -31.43 35.03
CA ARG A 874 19.19 -31.37 35.05
C ARG A 874 19.85 -32.67 35.53
N GLU A 875 19.07 -33.59 36.09
CA GLU A 875 19.57 -34.88 36.59
C GLU A 875 19.18 -36.06 35.68
N LEU A 876 18.50 -35.81 34.55
CA LEU A 876 17.92 -36.83 33.69
C LEU A 876 18.86 -37.19 32.52
N SER A 877 19.82 -38.07 32.78
CA SER A 877 20.66 -38.68 31.75
C SER A 877 19.84 -39.56 30.79
N PHE A 878 20.09 -39.40 29.49
CA PHE A 878 19.32 -40.06 28.42
C PHE A 878 19.18 -41.58 28.57
N ASP A 879 20.27 -42.26 28.93
CA ASP A 879 20.40 -43.73 28.87
C ASP A 879 19.42 -44.52 29.77
N ASP A 880 18.75 -43.88 30.73
CA ASP A 880 17.68 -44.54 31.52
C ASP A 880 16.61 -43.56 32.07
N ALA A 881 16.35 -42.45 31.37
CA ALA A 881 15.49 -41.37 31.87
C ALA A 881 14.01 -41.80 32.06
N PRO A 882 13.41 -41.63 33.27
CA PRO A 882 11.97 -41.80 33.47
C PRO A 882 11.11 -40.91 32.56
N LEU A 883 11.61 -39.73 32.18
CA LEU A 883 10.95 -38.78 31.30
C LEU A 883 10.58 -39.39 29.93
N LEU A 884 11.50 -40.11 29.27
CA LEU A 884 11.24 -40.74 27.97
C LEU A 884 10.22 -41.89 28.03
N ARG A 885 9.97 -42.44 29.23
CA ARG A 885 8.93 -43.45 29.47
C ARG A 885 7.53 -42.86 29.60
N VAL A 886 7.42 -41.54 29.81
CA VAL A 886 6.16 -40.77 29.87
C VAL A 886 5.90 -40.07 28.54
N LEU A 887 6.94 -39.43 27.97
CA LEU A 887 6.84 -38.69 26.70
C LEU A 887 6.60 -39.65 25.52
N SER A 888 5.43 -39.53 24.90
CA SER A 888 4.92 -40.43 23.86
C SER A 888 4.21 -39.73 22.69
N ALA A 889 4.10 -38.39 22.72
CA ALA A 889 3.65 -37.56 21.60
C ALA A 889 4.74 -37.36 20.53
N ASP A 890 4.35 -37.04 19.28
CA ASP A 890 5.29 -36.75 18.19
C ASP A 890 6.12 -35.47 18.43
N VAL A 891 5.55 -34.51 19.17
CA VAL A 891 6.19 -33.23 19.51
C VAL A 891 6.33 -33.10 21.02
N LEU A 892 7.51 -32.64 21.44
CA LEU A 892 7.82 -32.26 22.81
C LEU A 892 7.87 -30.73 22.85
N VAL A 893 7.12 -30.08 23.74
CA VAL A 893 7.16 -28.62 23.90
C VAL A 893 7.64 -28.26 25.29
N PHE A 894 8.82 -27.66 25.36
CA PHE A 894 9.43 -27.21 26.59
C PHE A 894 8.92 -25.81 26.94
N VAL A 895 8.33 -25.67 28.12
CA VAL A 895 7.60 -24.48 28.56
C VAL A 895 8.15 -23.98 29.90
N SER A 896 8.51 -22.70 29.96
CA SER A 896 8.98 -22.04 31.17
C SER A 896 7.83 -21.71 32.13
N SER A 897 8.04 -22.01 33.42
CA SER A 897 7.18 -21.61 34.54
C SER A 897 6.90 -20.10 34.62
N GLN A 898 7.74 -19.27 33.99
CA GLN A 898 7.66 -17.82 34.03
C GLN A 898 6.65 -17.21 33.02
N ILE A 899 6.04 -18.02 32.15
CA ILE A 899 5.00 -17.57 31.23
C ILE A 899 3.70 -17.28 31.99
N VAL A 900 3.07 -16.15 31.66
CA VAL A 900 1.79 -15.71 32.26
C VAL A 900 0.63 -15.64 31.25
N ARG A 901 0.91 -15.72 29.94
CA ARG A 901 -0.11 -15.77 28.88
C ARG A 901 0.43 -16.42 27.61
N PHE A 902 -0.40 -17.21 26.94
CA PHE A 902 -0.16 -17.78 25.61
C PHE A 902 -1.00 -17.05 24.53
N GLY A 903 -0.49 -16.98 23.30
CA GLY A 903 -1.30 -16.65 22.12
C GLY A 903 -2.23 -17.80 21.72
N SER A 904 -3.37 -17.51 21.09
CA SER A 904 -4.40 -18.50 20.73
C SER A 904 -3.86 -19.67 19.90
N ASP A 905 -3.02 -19.36 18.93
CA ASP A 905 -2.55 -20.31 17.92
C ASP A 905 -1.18 -20.91 18.29
N PHE A 906 -0.62 -20.61 19.49
CA PHE A 906 0.81 -20.79 19.74
C PHE A 906 1.30 -22.23 19.52
N LEU A 907 0.54 -23.21 20.02
CA LEU A 907 0.88 -24.63 19.92
C LEU A 907 0.73 -25.14 18.48
N MET A 908 -0.31 -24.73 17.77
CA MET A 908 -0.50 -25.00 16.33
C MET A 908 0.67 -24.47 15.49
N GLU A 909 1.14 -23.26 15.81
CA GLU A 909 2.25 -22.58 15.14
C GLU A 909 3.62 -23.18 15.50
N LEU A 910 3.78 -23.80 16.67
CA LEU A 910 4.99 -24.57 17.00
C LEU A 910 4.97 -25.95 16.31
N GLY A 911 3.99 -26.79 16.63
CA GLY A 911 3.93 -28.19 16.18
C GLY A 911 3.73 -28.32 14.66
N GLY A 912 2.99 -27.41 14.04
CA GLY A 912 2.80 -27.38 12.58
C GLY A 912 4.11 -27.23 11.81
N TRP A 913 4.96 -26.28 12.21
CA TRP A 913 6.30 -26.11 11.62
C TRP A 913 7.25 -27.26 12.00
N CYS A 914 7.19 -27.71 13.26
CA CYS A 914 8.08 -28.73 13.80
C CYS A 914 7.90 -30.12 13.12
N ILE A 915 6.66 -30.51 12.81
CA ILE A 915 6.37 -31.76 12.08
C ILE A 915 6.39 -31.54 10.57
N GLY A 916 5.76 -30.45 10.11
CA GLY A 916 5.45 -30.24 8.70
C GLY A 916 6.64 -29.85 7.83
N HIS A 917 7.71 -29.28 8.40
CA HIS A 917 8.90 -28.89 7.66
C HIS A 917 10.11 -29.82 7.97
N PRO A 918 10.58 -30.64 7.01
CA PRO A 918 11.55 -31.71 7.29
C PRO A 918 12.93 -31.20 7.75
N ASP A 919 13.32 -30.01 7.31
CA ASP A 919 14.61 -29.39 7.66
C ASP A 919 14.64 -28.77 9.07
N ILE A 920 13.51 -28.65 9.76
CA ILE A 920 13.46 -27.94 11.05
C ILE A 920 13.83 -28.87 12.20
N ALA A 921 14.76 -28.40 13.03
CA ALA A 921 15.24 -29.09 14.23
C ALA A 921 14.38 -28.72 15.46
N PHE A 922 14.10 -27.43 15.62
CA PHE A 922 13.26 -26.88 16.68
C PHE A 922 12.57 -25.59 16.22
N VAL A 923 11.40 -25.31 16.81
CA VAL A 923 10.64 -24.07 16.61
C VAL A 923 10.45 -23.40 17.96
N SER A 924 10.81 -22.14 18.11
CA SER A 924 10.53 -21.34 19.32
C SER A 924 9.47 -20.29 19.08
N SER A 925 8.70 -19.97 20.13
CA SER A 925 7.81 -18.81 20.15
C SER A 925 8.59 -17.51 20.15
N LEU A 926 7.97 -16.45 19.63
CA LEU A 926 8.35 -15.08 19.91
C LEU A 926 7.92 -14.73 21.34
N VAL A 927 8.90 -14.48 22.21
CA VAL A 927 8.68 -14.20 23.65
C VAL A 927 8.51 -12.71 23.83
N LEU A 928 7.50 -12.31 24.59
CA LEU A 928 7.08 -10.92 24.76
C LEU A 928 6.97 -10.53 26.24
N ASP A 929 7.13 -9.25 26.54
CA ASP A 929 6.69 -8.68 27.81
C ASP A 929 5.21 -8.24 27.75
N LEU A 930 4.68 -7.75 28.87
CA LEU A 930 3.28 -7.32 28.95
C LEU A 930 2.98 -6.04 28.16
N ASP A 931 4.02 -5.28 27.74
CA ASP A 931 3.93 -4.08 26.89
C ASP A 931 4.14 -4.40 25.39
N GLU A 932 4.16 -5.69 25.02
CA GLU A 932 4.40 -6.21 23.67
C GLU A 932 5.75 -5.82 23.04
N ARG A 933 6.79 -5.69 23.87
CA ARG A 933 8.19 -5.69 23.41
C ARG A 933 8.70 -7.12 23.30
N ALA A 934 9.57 -7.37 22.33
CA ALA A 934 10.27 -8.66 22.24
C ALA A 934 11.23 -8.83 23.43
N VAL A 935 11.17 -10.00 24.06
CA VAL A 935 12.11 -10.46 25.10
C VAL A 935 13.14 -11.39 24.46
N GLU A 936 12.68 -12.30 23.61
CA GLU A 936 13.53 -13.19 22.83
C GLU A 936 12.86 -13.53 21.50
N ALA A 937 13.52 -13.22 20.40
CA ALA A 937 13.19 -13.69 19.05
C ALA A 937 14.24 -14.71 18.58
N GLY A 938 14.46 -15.74 19.39
CA GLY A 938 15.60 -16.68 19.30
C GLY A 938 16.90 -16.07 19.84
N ALA A 939 17.97 -16.87 19.86
CA ALA A 939 19.26 -16.48 20.42
C ALA A 939 20.46 -16.80 19.53
N ILE A 940 21.51 -16.00 19.70
CA ILE A 940 22.89 -16.28 19.29
C ILE A 940 23.67 -16.86 20.47
N VAL A 941 24.66 -17.72 20.21
CA VAL A 941 25.37 -18.51 21.22
C VAL A 941 26.88 -18.26 21.15
N ASP A 942 27.55 -18.19 22.30
CA ASP A 942 29.01 -18.07 22.37
C ASP A 942 29.71 -19.44 22.60
N PRO A 943 31.05 -19.51 22.49
CA PRO A 943 31.82 -20.75 22.73
C PRO A 943 31.72 -21.35 24.15
N HIS A 944 31.02 -20.69 25.07
CA HIS A 944 30.76 -21.14 26.43
C HIS A 944 29.26 -21.42 26.67
N LEU A 945 28.48 -21.63 25.60
CA LEU A 945 27.03 -21.87 25.62
C LEU A 945 26.18 -20.74 26.19
N ARG A 946 26.75 -19.53 26.38
CA ARG A 946 26.00 -18.35 26.82
C ARG A 946 25.22 -17.78 25.65
N THR A 947 24.05 -17.22 25.93
CA THR A 947 23.12 -16.71 24.91
C THR A 947 22.86 -15.22 25.03
N ALA A 948 22.80 -14.52 23.90
CA ALA A 948 22.19 -13.19 23.81
C ALA A 948 20.88 -13.27 23.01
N PRO A 949 19.75 -12.74 23.54
CA PRO A 949 18.45 -12.79 22.86
C PRO A 949 18.39 -11.80 21.70
N LEU A 950 17.97 -12.28 20.53
CA LEU A 950 17.72 -11.43 19.36
C LEU A 950 16.49 -10.57 19.61
N PHE A 951 16.54 -9.31 19.16
CA PHE A 951 15.46 -8.31 19.23
C PHE A 951 14.94 -7.94 20.63
N CYS A 952 15.60 -8.34 21.72
CA CYS A 952 15.21 -7.97 23.09
C CYS A 952 15.00 -6.44 23.27
N GLY A 953 13.95 -6.03 23.97
CA GLY A 953 13.56 -4.63 24.18
C GLY A 953 12.89 -3.94 22.98
N SER A 954 12.94 -4.51 21.77
CA SER A 954 12.39 -3.89 20.56
C SER A 954 10.86 -3.99 20.49
N VAL A 955 10.21 -2.94 19.99
CA VAL A 955 8.75 -2.90 19.77
C VAL A 955 8.42 -3.70 18.53
N LEU A 956 7.47 -4.66 18.62
CA LEU A 956 7.15 -5.62 17.55
C LEU A 956 7.04 -5.03 16.13
N ARG A 957 6.39 -3.86 16.00
CA ARG A 957 6.10 -3.21 14.71
C ARG A 957 7.15 -2.17 14.29
N SER A 958 8.30 -2.08 14.98
CA SER A 958 9.44 -1.29 14.54
C SER A 958 10.39 -2.11 13.65
N TRP A 959 11.19 -1.39 12.86
CA TRP A 959 12.03 -1.96 11.81
C TRP A 959 13.44 -1.41 11.97
N GLY A 960 14.32 -2.20 12.60
CA GLY A 960 15.71 -1.85 12.82
C GLY A 960 16.60 -2.25 11.63
N TRP A 961 17.91 -2.04 11.76
CA TRP A 961 18.87 -2.37 10.71
C TRP A 961 18.97 -3.89 10.41
N PHE A 962 18.34 -4.73 11.22
CA PHE A 962 18.28 -6.20 11.06
C PHE A 962 16.89 -6.70 10.63
N GLY A 963 16.00 -5.76 10.26
CA GLY A 963 14.57 -6.01 10.02
C GLY A 963 13.72 -5.89 11.28
N GLY A 964 12.57 -6.56 11.27
CA GLY A 964 11.66 -6.67 12.42
C GLY A 964 11.72 -8.03 13.14
N ALA A 965 11.14 -8.06 14.34
CA ALA A 965 10.92 -9.29 15.13
C ALA A 965 9.71 -10.11 14.64
N LEU A 966 8.79 -9.50 13.87
CA LEU A 966 7.59 -10.13 13.30
C LEU A 966 7.85 -11.01 12.06
N TRP A 967 9.10 -11.40 11.81
CA TRP A 967 9.47 -12.27 10.69
C TRP A 967 9.80 -13.68 11.19
N TYR A 968 9.47 -14.70 10.38
CA TYR A 968 10.11 -16.01 10.53
C TYR A 968 11.62 -15.80 10.44
N ARG A 969 12.40 -16.42 11.32
CA ARG A 969 13.86 -16.23 11.35
C ARG A 969 14.55 -17.49 11.86
N ASN A 970 15.69 -17.81 11.28
CA ASN A 970 16.54 -18.89 11.77
C ASN A 970 17.49 -18.40 12.87
N CYS A 971 17.78 -19.25 13.84
CA CYS A 971 18.61 -18.95 15.00
C CYS A 971 19.49 -20.15 15.38
N SER A 972 20.52 -19.91 16.21
CA SER A 972 21.42 -20.98 16.66
C SER A 972 20.85 -21.76 17.83
N ALA A 973 20.19 -21.06 18.76
CA ALA A 973 19.43 -21.63 19.85
C ALA A 973 18.17 -20.79 20.13
N ALA A 974 17.35 -21.27 21.04
CA ALA A 974 16.39 -20.49 21.79
C ALA A 974 16.43 -20.96 23.24
N SER A 975 16.03 -20.11 24.18
CA SER A 975 15.83 -20.53 25.56
C SER A 975 14.54 -21.39 25.66
N PRO A 976 14.38 -22.22 26.71
CA PRO A 976 13.20 -23.08 26.89
C PRO A 976 11.96 -22.31 27.39
N TRP A 977 11.63 -21.18 26.75
CA TRP A 977 10.41 -20.41 27.02
C TRP A 977 9.16 -21.16 26.53
N ALA A 978 9.09 -21.41 25.23
CA ALA A 978 8.05 -22.20 24.57
C ALA A 978 8.62 -22.72 23.25
N THR A 979 9.33 -23.85 23.32
CA THR A 979 10.13 -24.37 22.20
C THR A 979 9.74 -25.82 21.92
N ALA A 980 9.32 -26.08 20.69
CA ALA A 980 8.92 -27.41 20.21
C ALA A 980 10.04 -28.11 19.46
N ILE A 981 10.20 -29.40 19.76
CA ILE A 981 11.18 -30.32 19.18
C ILE A 981 10.45 -31.62 18.83
N ARG A 982 10.76 -32.25 17.69
CA ARG A 982 10.24 -33.58 17.37
C ARG A 982 10.80 -34.62 18.34
N ARG A 983 9.98 -35.56 18.80
CA ARG A 983 10.41 -36.63 19.73
C ARG A 983 11.56 -37.46 19.14
N ASP A 984 11.51 -37.80 17.86
CA ASP A 984 12.56 -38.56 17.17
C ASP A 984 13.91 -37.81 17.09
N ALA A 985 13.85 -36.48 16.89
CA ALA A 985 15.03 -35.62 16.86
C ALA A 985 15.63 -35.44 18.26
N PHE A 986 14.79 -35.25 19.28
CA PHE A 986 15.20 -35.18 20.67
C PHE A 986 15.87 -36.48 21.15
N GLU A 987 15.29 -37.64 20.79
CA GLU A 987 15.90 -38.95 21.07
C GLU A 987 17.23 -39.13 20.36
N LYS A 988 17.30 -38.85 19.05
CA LYS A 988 18.53 -38.99 18.27
C LYS A 988 19.65 -38.05 18.71
N ALA A 989 19.32 -36.85 19.19
CA ALA A 989 20.29 -35.92 19.75
C ALA A 989 20.89 -36.38 21.10
N GLY A 990 20.28 -37.37 21.77
CA GLY A 990 20.66 -37.81 23.11
C GLY A 990 20.07 -36.96 24.24
N GLY A 991 18.91 -36.32 24.02
CA GLY A 991 18.21 -35.56 25.07
C GLY A 991 19.01 -34.39 25.67
N LEU A 992 18.84 -34.15 26.97
CA LEU A 992 19.44 -33.02 27.70
C LEU A 992 20.75 -33.45 28.39
N ASP A 993 21.73 -32.55 28.47
CA ASP A 993 23.00 -32.84 29.16
C ASP A 993 22.81 -32.71 30.70
N PRO A 994 23.12 -33.76 31.48
CA PRO A 994 22.97 -33.71 32.93
C PRO A 994 24.08 -32.90 33.61
N GLY A 995 23.73 -32.20 34.68
CA GLY A 995 24.68 -31.43 35.52
C GLY A 995 24.91 -29.97 35.12
N SER A 996 24.40 -29.53 33.96
CA SER A 996 24.39 -28.11 33.55
C SER A 996 23.14 -27.37 34.08
N THR A 997 23.11 -26.03 33.97
CA THR A 997 21.84 -25.29 34.19
C THR A 997 20.81 -25.62 33.12
N TRP A 998 19.52 -25.38 33.41
CA TRP A 998 18.43 -25.66 32.47
C TRP A 998 18.61 -24.95 31.12
N GLN A 999 19.08 -23.70 31.13
CA GLN A 999 19.34 -22.93 29.92
C GLN A 999 20.53 -23.49 29.12
N GLU A 1000 21.67 -23.79 29.76
CA GLU A 1000 22.85 -24.36 29.10
C GLU A 1000 22.56 -25.73 28.47
N ALA A 1001 21.87 -26.61 29.20
CA ALA A 1001 21.49 -27.95 28.72
C ALA A 1001 20.56 -27.86 27.49
N PHE A 1002 19.63 -26.91 27.49
CA PHE A 1002 18.71 -26.69 26.37
C PHE A 1002 19.41 -26.04 25.15
N VAL A 1003 20.34 -25.12 25.39
CA VAL A 1003 21.18 -24.50 24.33
C VAL A 1003 22.11 -25.53 23.69
N SER A 1004 22.74 -26.41 24.48
CA SER A 1004 23.52 -27.55 23.97
C SER A 1004 22.68 -28.48 23.09
N LEU A 1005 21.46 -28.82 23.54
CA LEU A 1005 20.49 -29.59 22.76
C LEU A 1005 20.15 -28.89 21.43
N CYS A 1006 19.89 -27.57 21.42
CA CYS A 1006 19.66 -26.81 20.18
C CYS A 1006 20.85 -26.91 19.20
N LEU A 1007 22.09 -26.82 19.71
CA LEU A 1007 23.29 -26.95 18.87
C LEU A 1007 23.48 -28.39 18.36
N ARG A 1008 23.25 -29.42 19.19
CA ARG A 1008 23.29 -30.84 18.78
C ARG A 1008 22.26 -31.15 17.70
N LEU A 1009 21.03 -30.64 17.84
CA LEU A 1009 19.96 -30.78 16.82
C LEU A 1009 20.33 -30.09 15.50
N ARG A 1010 21.04 -28.96 15.53
CA ARG A 1010 21.53 -28.27 14.32
C ARG A 1010 22.74 -28.92 13.68
N ALA A 1011 23.57 -29.64 14.44
CA ALA A 1011 24.72 -30.37 13.92
C ALA A 1011 24.34 -31.45 12.89
N GLU A 1012 23.07 -31.89 12.88
CA GLU A 1012 22.52 -32.79 11.85
C GLU A 1012 22.21 -32.11 10.49
N GLY A 1013 22.52 -30.82 10.34
CA GLY A 1013 22.20 -30.02 9.14
C GLY A 1013 20.78 -29.45 9.13
N ARG A 1014 19.99 -29.70 10.17
CA ARG A 1014 18.67 -29.08 10.39
C ARG A 1014 18.78 -27.66 10.94
N ARG A 1015 17.75 -26.84 10.77
CA ARG A 1015 17.71 -25.43 11.18
C ARG A 1015 16.84 -25.23 12.42
N GLY A 1016 17.31 -24.41 13.36
CA GLY A 1016 16.46 -23.79 14.37
C GLY A 1016 15.68 -22.64 13.77
N MET A 1017 14.45 -22.39 14.24
CA MET A 1017 13.68 -21.22 13.82
C MET A 1017 12.80 -20.63 14.93
N VAL A 1018 12.39 -19.39 14.71
CA VAL A 1018 11.44 -18.64 15.54
C VAL A 1018 10.20 -18.35 14.71
N ASN A 1019 9.03 -18.55 15.30
CA ASN A 1019 7.74 -18.30 14.67
C ASN A 1019 7.05 -17.07 15.31
N PRO A 1020 6.89 -15.94 14.58
CA PRO A 1020 6.30 -14.70 15.11
C PRO A 1020 4.79 -14.77 15.38
N HIS A 1021 4.12 -15.85 14.97
CA HIS A 1021 2.71 -16.12 15.28
C HIS A 1021 2.54 -16.99 16.53
N SER A 1022 3.56 -17.75 16.91
CA SER A 1022 3.59 -18.41 18.21
C SER A 1022 4.09 -17.41 19.23
N ARG A 1023 3.21 -16.91 20.11
CA ARG A 1023 3.52 -15.87 21.08
C ARG A 1023 3.31 -16.36 22.50
N VAL A 1024 4.25 -16.02 23.38
CA VAL A 1024 4.15 -16.23 24.83
C VAL A 1024 4.61 -14.98 25.56
N TYR A 1025 3.99 -14.68 26.69
CA TYR A 1025 4.19 -13.45 27.43
C TYR A 1025 4.71 -13.73 28.85
N VAL A 1026 5.65 -12.91 29.32
CA VAL A 1026 6.31 -13.03 30.63
C VAL A 1026 6.17 -11.74 31.45
N SER A 1027 6.20 -11.84 32.79
CA SER A 1027 5.95 -10.71 33.69
C SER A 1027 7.18 -9.83 33.99
N SER A 1028 8.38 -10.23 33.59
CA SER A 1028 9.63 -9.51 33.86
C SER A 1028 10.68 -9.81 32.80
N VAL A 1029 11.42 -8.79 32.37
CA VAL A 1029 12.48 -8.89 31.35
C VAL A 1029 13.84 -8.74 32.03
N ALA A 1030 14.80 -9.59 31.68
CA ALA A 1030 16.20 -9.37 32.05
C ALA A 1030 16.74 -8.14 31.29
N SER A 1031 17.62 -7.34 31.92
CA SER A 1031 18.21 -6.16 31.26
C SER A 1031 18.90 -6.55 29.94
N PRO A 1032 18.78 -5.73 28.87
CA PRO A 1032 19.31 -6.07 27.55
C PRO A 1032 20.82 -6.34 27.60
N VAL A 1033 21.21 -7.57 27.28
CA VAL A 1033 22.61 -8.02 27.29
C VAL A 1033 23.31 -7.51 26.03
N VAL A 1034 24.33 -6.67 26.21
CA VAL A 1034 25.20 -6.20 25.13
C VAL A 1034 25.89 -7.41 24.46
N PRO A 1035 25.74 -7.64 23.14
CA PRO A 1035 26.47 -8.67 22.42
C PRO A 1035 27.96 -8.34 22.38
N ALA A 1036 28.71 -8.88 23.34
CA ALA A 1036 30.16 -8.73 23.44
C ALA A 1036 30.91 -9.59 22.40
N ALA A 1037 32.24 -9.42 22.35
CA ALA A 1037 33.12 -10.12 21.42
C ALA A 1037 33.00 -11.66 21.30
N PRO A 1038 32.67 -12.48 22.33
CA PRO A 1038 32.66 -13.94 22.15
C PRO A 1038 31.54 -14.46 21.23
N TYR A 1039 30.49 -13.68 20.95
CA TYR A 1039 29.40 -14.08 20.04
C TYR A 1039 29.77 -14.04 18.54
N VAL A 1040 30.96 -13.54 18.18
CA VAL A 1040 31.38 -13.32 16.78
C VAL A 1040 31.38 -14.59 15.91
N ASN A 1041 31.47 -15.78 16.53
CA ASN A 1041 31.47 -17.07 15.85
C ASN A 1041 30.07 -17.64 15.54
N ASP A 1042 28.98 -17.00 15.98
CA ASP A 1042 27.63 -17.47 15.69
C ASP A 1042 27.23 -17.11 14.24
N PRO A 1043 26.70 -18.05 13.43
CA PRO A 1043 26.30 -17.76 12.04
C PRO A 1043 25.22 -16.67 11.92
N TYR A 1044 24.31 -16.57 12.89
CA TYR A 1044 23.24 -15.57 12.92
C TYR A 1044 23.67 -14.26 13.61
N PHE A 1045 24.88 -14.19 14.16
CA PHE A 1045 25.50 -12.92 14.53
C PHE A 1045 25.87 -12.10 13.27
N HIS A 1046 25.91 -10.79 13.47
CA HIS A 1046 26.36 -9.82 12.49
C HIS A 1046 27.27 -8.83 13.21
N PRO A 1047 28.47 -8.51 12.67
CA PRO A 1047 29.35 -7.51 13.27
C PRO A 1047 28.70 -6.14 13.55
N ALA A 1048 27.66 -5.74 12.82
CA ALA A 1048 26.93 -4.50 13.08
C ALA A 1048 26.18 -4.48 14.43
N PHE A 1049 25.91 -5.63 15.08
CA PHE A 1049 25.29 -5.69 16.41
C PHE A 1049 26.13 -5.00 17.50
N THR A 1050 27.46 -4.86 17.31
CA THR A 1050 28.32 -4.13 18.24
C THR A 1050 28.21 -2.61 18.11
N SER A 1051 27.71 -2.11 16.98
CA SER A 1051 27.66 -0.67 16.67
C SER A 1051 26.27 -0.06 16.74
N ALA A 1052 25.22 -0.85 16.43
CA ALA A 1052 23.83 -0.41 16.38
C ALA A 1052 22.91 -1.49 16.94
N CYS A 1053 23.15 -1.83 18.20
CA CYS A 1053 22.46 -2.92 18.87
C CYS A 1053 20.93 -2.65 18.93
N PRO A 1054 20.05 -3.56 18.46
CA PRO A 1054 18.59 -3.33 18.41
C PRO A 1054 17.92 -3.27 19.80
N LEU A 1055 18.73 -3.27 20.87
CA LEU A 1055 18.34 -3.38 22.27
C LEU A 1055 18.16 -2.02 22.98
N GLN A 1056 18.36 -0.90 22.28
CA GLN A 1056 18.42 0.47 22.83
C GLN A 1056 19.31 0.58 24.08
N LEU A 1057 20.63 0.45 23.87
CA LEU A 1057 21.62 0.64 24.91
C LEU A 1057 21.77 2.13 25.27
N ALA A 1058 20.86 2.62 26.12
CA ALA A 1058 21.06 3.88 26.83
C ALA A 1058 22.32 3.75 27.70
N SER A 1059 23.39 4.45 27.33
CA SER A 1059 24.65 4.50 28.08
C SER A 1059 24.47 5.30 29.37
N THR A 1060 23.87 4.66 30.38
CA THR A 1060 23.89 5.15 31.75
C THR A 1060 25.31 5.08 32.29
N GLN A 1061 25.85 6.25 32.63
CA GLN A 1061 27.04 6.39 33.47
C GLN A 1061 26.69 6.16 34.94
#